data_AF-A0A8E0RU87-F1
#
_entry.id   AF-A0A8E0RU87-F1
#
_cell.length_a   1.000
_cell.length_b   1.000
_cell.length_c   1.000
_cell.angle_alpha   90.00
_cell.angle_beta   90.00
_cell.angle_gamma   90.00
#
_symmetry.space_group_name_H-M   'P 1'
#
loop_
_entity.id
_entity.type
_entity.pdbx_description
1 polymer ?
#
loop_
_entity_poly.entity_id
_entity_poly.type
_entity_poly.pdbx_seq_one_letter_code
_entity_poly.pdbx_strand_id
1 'polypeptide(L)'
;MGRQHKAPQGGVQSNDKAKKLKQKVSGSNNNNKNKNRDNDDENKNNNSDQLPHEPVSLTALHATSTAQRVNADSATITQSSTFNQSSIVNVHSLLSMSIKFLLGLFICLVAQMLYTSYSKRAESERILLSSKLLINQTDTLNTASLFASEHRPNLRPSYELLPTVFVGIPVRNKAHSLPYFLHGLEIQDYPTERLQLSFIVDNSIDDSLLVLSTWIDAVRSKYHGVALEVGNDLPANTKQWSEEHHVHFVRLRQKLLDMARHSWADFYLSIDADVILVNPKSIQHLVEVSHNPDSTDLPPILPVIAPLLNCTSSEYYSNFWGDMTEQGYYKRSEDYFDIQRRFKMGVFPVAVVHTMFLVNLHHFLTPLLQFYPPIDGYHGPIDDLILLARSAQVASVQYYLDNTQFYGYITSPVEDADAEEIGPSMEHWVARDQELFTHLRLQAVIDQEEYSPILPSPYLAQIAESQLPTRSKLGLDEIYYINLLRRPDRRMKTEYFLDQLGVAAQHVVAVDGKELNMRKIEEMGITQLKGYADPYHKRSLKFGEIGCFLSHYYLWREMIERGFQRILILEDDVRFAPGFVRNLFDVIREADQHKPEWDLLYIGRKRMSKNETRVPGTHKLAYPDYTYWTLGYLLKQSGAEKLLAQNPLKRMVAVDEFLPIMFNRHPQKAWLEAFGPRDLVALSAEPLLLEPQKYTGEKFYVSDTEDSGIVGIF
;
A
#
# COMPACT_ATOMS: atom_id res chain seq x y z
N MET A 1 21.65 10.76 -12.91
CA MET A 1 20.55 11.65 -13.33
C MET A 1 19.25 11.03 -12.86
N GLY A 2 18.28 11.82 -12.35
CA GLY A 2 17.02 11.28 -11.84
C GLY A 2 16.16 10.59 -12.91
N ARG A 3 15.21 9.75 -12.49
CA ARG A 3 14.29 9.03 -13.40
C ARG A 3 13.40 10.05 -14.10
N GLN A 4 13.71 10.43 -15.34
CA GLN A 4 12.93 11.38 -16.13
C GLN A 4 11.61 10.77 -16.65
N HIS A 5 10.72 10.38 -15.75
CA HIS A 5 9.30 10.23 -16.04
C HIS A 5 8.61 11.59 -15.96
N LYS A 6 8.99 12.52 -16.84
CA LYS A 6 8.10 13.63 -17.19
C LYS A 6 6.94 13.07 -18.02
N ALA A 7 5.88 12.65 -17.33
CA ALA A 7 4.57 12.57 -17.96
C ALA A 7 4.22 13.98 -18.48
N PRO A 8 4.02 14.20 -19.79
CA PRO A 8 3.60 15.49 -20.28
C PRO A 8 2.18 15.77 -19.76
N GLN A 9 1.97 16.96 -19.18
CA GLN A 9 0.62 17.46 -18.91
C GLN A 9 -0.10 17.70 -20.24
N GLY A 10 -0.72 16.64 -20.77
CA GLY A 10 -1.58 16.71 -21.93
C GLY A 10 -2.88 17.42 -21.56
N GLY A 11 -2.96 18.71 -21.86
CA GLY A 11 -4.20 19.47 -21.74
C GLY A 11 -5.27 18.86 -22.64
N VAL A 12 -6.25 18.17 -22.05
CA VAL A 12 -7.38 17.59 -22.77
C VAL A 12 -8.29 18.71 -23.27
N GLN A 13 -8.07 19.17 -24.50
CA GLN A 13 -9.13 19.84 -25.25
C GLN A 13 -10.21 18.82 -25.59
N SER A 14 -11.38 18.98 -24.98
CA SER A 14 -12.57 18.17 -25.22
C SER A 14 -13.02 18.27 -26.68
N ASN A 15 -12.81 17.19 -27.44
CA ASN A 15 -13.30 17.10 -28.82
C ASN A 15 -14.72 16.50 -28.86
N ASP A 16 -15.67 17.24 -28.30
CA ASP A 16 -17.11 16.95 -28.46
C ASP A 16 -17.54 17.25 -29.90
N LYS A 17 -17.58 16.23 -30.76
CA LYS A 17 -18.11 16.35 -32.14
C LYS A 17 -19.05 15.20 -32.52
N ALA A 18 -20.25 15.23 -31.95
CA ALA A 18 -21.38 14.49 -32.51
C ALA A 18 -22.77 15.13 -32.22
N LYS A 19 -23.06 16.33 -32.76
CA LYS A 19 -24.39 16.68 -33.35
C LYS A 19 -24.52 18.12 -33.90
N LYS A 20 -25.13 18.21 -35.10
CA LYS A 20 -25.95 19.31 -35.67
C LYS A 20 -25.27 20.62 -36.16
N LEU A 21 -24.97 20.63 -37.47
CA LEU A 21 -25.61 21.48 -38.50
C LEU A 21 -26.18 22.88 -38.10
N LYS A 22 -25.53 23.97 -38.55
CA LYS A 22 -25.99 24.92 -39.60
C LYS A 22 -25.32 26.32 -39.50
N GLN A 23 -24.90 26.85 -40.67
CA GLN A 23 -24.83 28.30 -41.02
C GLN A 23 -23.92 29.24 -40.17
N LYS A 24 -23.40 30.39 -40.65
CA LYS A 24 -23.00 30.88 -41.99
C LYS A 24 -22.12 32.13 -41.76
N VAL A 25 -21.01 32.26 -42.50
CA VAL A 25 -20.46 33.52 -43.06
C VAL A 25 -19.97 34.68 -42.15
N SER A 26 -18.84 35.27 -42.57
CA SER A 26 -18.24 36.58 -42.22
C SER A 26 -17.59 36.74 -40.82
N GLY A 27 -16.49 37.49 -40.68
CA GLY A 27 -15.72 38.20 -41.72
C GLY A 27 -14.47 38.92 -41.19
N SER A 28 -13.51 39.10 -42.10
CA SER A 28 -12.21 39.80 -41.99
C SER A 28 -12.15 41.09 -41.14
N ASN A 29 -10.98 41.33 -40.50
CA ASN A 29 -10.23 42.61 -40.35
C ASN A 29 -9.58 42.80 -38.95
N ASN A 30 -8.47 43.51 -38.77
CA ASN A 30 -7.31 43.77 -39.65
C ASN A 30 -6.15 44.38 -38.83
N ASN A 31 -4.91 44.04 -39.18
CA ASN A 31 -3.69 44.88 -39.15
C ASN A 31 -3.13 45.60 -37.89
N ASN A 32 -1.78 45.65 -37.92
CA ASN A 32 -0.88 46.74 -37.45
C ASN A 32 -0.63 46.96 -35.94
N LYS A 33 0.50 47.55 -35.52
CA LYS A 33 1.92 47.47 -35.96
C LYS A 33 2.78 48.29 -34.98
N ASN A 34 3.84 47.68 -34.46
CA ASN A 34 5.19 48.24 -34.22
C ASN A 34 5.47 49.64 -33.61
N LYS A 35 6.43 49.60 -32.66
CA LYS A 35 7.54 50.54 -32.37
C LYS A 35 7.28 51.86 -31.60
N ASN A 36 7.96 51.99 -30.46
CA ASN A 36 9.13 52.88 -30.27
C ASN A 36 9.78 52.59 -28.88
N ARG A 37 11.12 52.42 -28.78
CA ARG A 37 12.14 53.40 -28.26
C ARG A 37 12.19 53.52 -26.73
N ASP A 38 13.31 53.78 -26.05
CA ASP A 38 14.76 53.87 -26.37
C ASP A 38 15.56 53.97 -25.02
N ASN A 39 16.90 53.78 -25.04
CA ASN A 39 17.91 54.34 -24.10
C ASN A 39 17.98 53.82 -22.63
N ASP A 40 19.12 53.81 -21.91
CA ASP A 40 20.54 54.14 -22.20
C ASP A 40 21.54 53.39 -21.24
N ASP A 41 22.84 53.46 -21.55
CA ASP A 41 23.99 52.79 -20.88
C ASP A 41 24.57 53.47 -19.61
N GLU A 42 25.36 52.70 -18.82
CA GLU A 42 26.74 52.97 -18.29
C GLU A 42 27.03 52.16 -16.98
N ASN A 43 28.03 51.25 -16.92
CA ASN A 43 29.48 51.42 -16.60
C ASN A 43 29.80 51.95 -15.17
N LYS A 44 30.89 51.59 -14.45
CA LYS A 44 31.76 50.39 -14.31
C LYS A 44 32.82 50.65 -13.21
N ASN A 45 33.50 49.61 -12.68
CA ASN A 45 34.72 49.65 -11.84
C ASN A 45 34.56 50.28 -10.42
N ASN A 46 35.35 50.04 -9.35
CA ASN A 46 36.42 49.09 -8.91
C ASN A 46 36.52 49.24 -7.35
N ASN A 47 37.31 48.56 -6.50
CA ASN A 47 38.38 47.53 -6.60
C ASN A 47 38.53 46.78 -5.23
N SER A 48 39.08 45.56 -5.22
CA SER A 48 40.03 44.92 -4.24
C SER A 48 39.77 45.00 -2.69
N ASP A 49 40.36 44.19 -1.77
CA ASP A 49 41.59 43.38 -1.72
C ASP A 49 41.53 42.14 -0.77
N GLN A 50 42.25 41.07 -1.18
CA GLN A 50 43.16 40.18 -0.43
C GLN A 50 42.81 39.48 0.91
N LEU A 51 42.73 38.15 0.82
CA LEU A 51 43.26 37.12 1.75
C LEU A 51 44.82 37.15 1.77
N PRO A 52 45.57 36.63 2.79
CA PRO A 52 45.81 35.17 2.90
C PRO A 52 46.21 34.53 4.28
N HIS A 53 46.31 33.19 4.23
CA HIS A 53 47.17 32.26 5.01
C HIS A 53 46.55 31.29 6.03
N GLU A 54 47.30 30.20 6.21
CA GLU A 54 46.86 28.81 6.45
C GLU A 54 47.62 28.20 7.68
N PRO A 55 47.68 26.87 7.95
CA PRO A 55 47.66 26.36 9.32
C PRO A 55 49.03 25.93 9.88
N VAL A 56 49.06 25.52 11.16
CA VAL A 56 50.23 24.90 11.80
C VAL A 56 49.84 23.64 12.58
N SER A 57 50.69 22.61 12.47
CA SER A 57 50.67 21.33 13.18
C SER A 57 52.09 20.96 13.60
N LEU A 58 52.27 20.33 14.78
CA LEU A 58 53.42 19.53 15.31
C LEU A 58 53.05 19.18 16.78
N THR A 59 52.86 17.91 17.22
CA THR A 59 53.84 16.89 17.73
C THR A 59 54.84 17.38 18.81
N ALA A 60 55.30 16.62 19.81
CA ALA A 60 54.89 15.35 20.49
C ALA A 60 55.87 15.04 21.68
N LEU A 61 55.55 14.05 22.56
CA LEU A 61 56.46 13.33 23.54
C LEU A 61 56.98 14.17 24.74
N HIS A 62 57.36 13.67 25.93
CA HIS A 62 57.31 12.37 26.69
C HIS A 62 57.38 12.77 28.22
N ALA A 63 56.98 12.00 29.26
CA ALA A 63 57.63 10.79 29.78
C ALA A 63 56.91 10.16 31.03
N THR A 64 56.61 8.86 30.93
CA THR A 64 56.77 7.73 31.91
C THR A 64 56.92 7.89 33.45
N SER A 65 56.08 7.17 34.22
CA SER A 65 56.42 6.01 35.11
C SER A 65 55.16 5.51 35.86
N THR A 66 54.69 4.26 35.74
CA THR A 66 54.94 3.04 36.58
C THR A 66 54.88 3.22 38.11
N ALA A 67 54.27 2.35 38.93
CA ALA A 67 53.39 1.17 38.72
C ALA A 67 52.83 0.65 40.08
N GLN A 68 51.84 -0.27 40.04
CA GLN A 68 51.44 -1.22 41.12
C GLN A 68 50.93 -0.66 42.48
N ARG A 69 50.22 -1.39 43.37
CA ARG A 69 49.18 -2.46 43.37
C ARG A 69 48.98 -2.86 44.87
N VAL A 70 47.82 -3.42 45.23
CA VAL A 70 47.61 -4.42 46.33
C VAL A 70 47.39 -3.95 47.80
N ASN A 71 46.12 -4.14 48.22
CA ASN A 71 45.60 -4.76 49.47
C ASN A 71 45.58 -4.11 50.88
N ALA A 72 44.37 -4.20 51.46
CA ALA A 72 44.01 -4.87 52.73
C ALA A 72 43.79 -4.09 54.05
N ASP A 73 42.63 -4.40 54.64
CA ASP A 73 42.35 -4.74 56.04
C ASP A 73 42.36 -3.68 57.18
N SER A 74 41.11 -3.32 57.56
CA SER A 74 40.49 -3.69 58.84
C SER A 74 40.53 -2.75 60.08
N ALA A 75 39.45 -2.93 60.88
CA ALA A 75 39.24 -2.68 62.31
C ALA A 75 39.22 -1.22 62.85
N THR A 76 38.05 -0.69 63.27
CA THR A 76 37.36 -0.80 64.59
C THR A 76 38.04 0.06 65.69
N ILE A 77 37.34 0.97 66.41
CA ILE A 77 36.77 0.85 67.78
C ILE A 77 36.39 2.32 68.16
N THR A 78 35.23 2.69 68.69
CA THR A 78 34.88 2.72 70.13
C THR A 78 33.36 2.76 70.39
N GLN A 79 32.95 2.18 71.52
CA GLN A 79 31.60 2.26 72.10
C GLN A 79 31.51 3.39 73.14
N SER A 80 30.31 3.91 73.39
CA SER A 80 29.80 4.08 74.77
C SER A 80 28.26 4.08 74.77
N SER A 81 27.68 3.78 75.94
CA SER A 81 26.31 3.26 76.09
C SER A 81 25.40 4.17 76.94
N THR A 82 24.09 4.14 76.69
CA THR A 82 23.06 3.92 77.76
C THR A 82 21.66 3.66 77.16
N PHE A 83 20.94 2.68 77.75
CA PHE A 83 19.47 2.41 77.83
C PHE A 83 18.47 3.25 76.98
N ASN A 84 17.37 2.69 76.43
CA ASN A 84 16.47 1.71 77.07
C ASN A 84 15.49 0.99 76.08
N GLN A 85 14.92 -0.14 76.53
CA GLN A 85 13.64 -0.79 76.13
C GLN A 85 13.34 -1.36 74.71
N SER A 86 13.13 -2.69 74.70
CA SER A 86 12.12 -3.48 73.94
C SER A 86 12.02 -3.41 72.41
N SER A 87 12.36 -4.52 71.71
CA SER A 87 11.35 -5.45 71.14
C SER A 87 11.95 -6.64 70.37
N ILE A 88 11.26 -7.76 70.47
CA ILE A 88 11.61 -9.15 70.13
C ILE A 88 11.53 -9.45 68.60
N VAL A 89 12.53 -10.22 68.13
CA VAL A 89 12.56 -11.16 66.97
C VAL A 89 12.70 -10.66 65.52
N ASN A 90 13.74 -11.22 64.88
CA ASN A 90 13.97 -11.26 63.44
C ASN A 90 13.40 -12.57 62.84
N VAL A 91 12.27 -12.50 62.14
CA VAL A 91 11.67 -13.60 61.32
C VAL A 91 11.47 -13.16 59.85
N HIS A 92 11.92 -11.95 59.49
CA HIS A 92 11.57 -11.29 58.23
C HIS A 92 12.29 -11.82 56.97
N SER A 93 13.40 -12.56 57.11
CA SER A 93 14.17 -13.08 55.97
C SER A 93 13.72 -14.45 55.46
N LEU A 94 13.17 -15.32 56.31
CA LEU A 94 12.91 -16.73 55.95
C LEU A 94 11.50 -16.99 55.41
N LEU A 95 10.47 -16.22 55.79
CA LEU A 95 9.14 -16.33 55.18
C LEU A 95 9.04 -15.61 53.82
N SER A 96 9.85 -14.59 53.56
CA SER A 96 9.69 -13.72 52.38
C SER A 96 10.26 -14.29 51.07
N MET A 97 11.26 -15.17 51.12
CA MET A 97 11.79 -15.86 49.93
C MET A 97 10.83 -16.92 49.38
N SER A 98 10.14 -17.68 50.24
CA SER A 98 9.27 -18.79 49.80
C SER A 98 8.02 -18.30 49.07
N ILE A 99 7.39 -17.22 49.54
CA ILE A 99 6.12 -16.72 48.99
C ILE A 99 6.31 -16.04 47.62
N LYS A 100 7.39 -15.27 47.42
CA LYS A 100 7.67 -14.61 46.13
C LYS A 100 7.93 -15.62 45.00
N PHE A 101 8.61 -16.73 45.32
CA PHE A 101 8.90 -17.79 44.35
C PHE A 101 7.63 -18.54 43.93
N LEU A 102 6.75 -18.86 44.88
CA LEU A 102 5.46 -19.50 44.60
C LEU A 102 4.49 -18.59 43.83
N LEU A 103 4.46 -17.29 44.13
CA LEU A 103 3.60 -16.35 43.39
C LEU A 103 4.05 -16.17 41.94
N GLY A 104 5.36 -16.13 41.68
CA GLY A 104 5.91 -16.10 40.32
C GLY A 104 5.53 -17.34 39.50
N LEU A 105 5.67 -18.53 40.10
CA LEU A 105 5.29 -19.80 39.48
C LEU A 105 3.78 -19.87 39.16
N PHE A 106 2.92 -19.34 40.03
CA PHE A 106 1.48 -19.27 39.80
C PHE A 106 1.12 -18.29 38.67
N ILE A 107 1.75 -17.10 38.61
CA ILE A 107 1.52 -16.12 37.54
C ILE A 107 1.95 -16.68 36.19
N CYS A 108 3.10 -17.36 36.10
CA CYS A 108 3.52 -18.03 34.87
C CYS A 108 2.54 -19.13 34.43
N LEU A 109 2.05 -19.96 35.36
CA LEU A 109 1.05 -20.99 35.03
C LEU A 109 -0.28 -20.41 34.54
N VAL A 110 -0.77 -19.33 35.16
CA VAL A 110 -2.01 -18.65 34.71
C VAL A 110 -1.81 -17.97 33.35
N ALA A 111 -0.66 -17.33 33.10
CA ALA A 111 -0.33 -16.76 31.80
C ALA A 111 -0.25 -17.83 30.70
N GLN A 112 0.41 -18.96 30.98
CA GLN A 112 0.49 -20.11 30.06
C GLN A 112 -0.90 -20.67 29.71
N MET A 113 -1.80 -20.75 30.70
CA MET A 113 -3.18 -21.24 30.52
C MET A 113 -4.08 -20.25 29.77
N LEU A 114 -3.95 -18.95 30.03
CA LEU A 114 -4.68 -17.93 29.27
C LEU A 114 -4.19 -17.85 27.82
N TYR A 115 -2.87 -17.93 27.58
CA TYR A 115 -2.31 -17.96 26.24
C TYR A 115 -2.76 -19.21 25.45
N THR A 116 -2.69 -20.40 26.06
CA THR A 116 -3.19 -21.63 25.42
C THR A 116 -4.72 -21.66 25.23
N SER A 117 -5.49 -20.94 26.05
CA SER A 117 -6.94 -20.77 25.83
C SER A 117 -7.28 -19.76 24.73
N TYR A 118 -6.45 -18.72 24.54
CA TYR A 118 -6.65 -17.72 23.48
C TYR A 118 -6.23 -18.26 22.11
N SER A 119 -5.05 -18.90 22.04
CA SER A 119 -4.55 -19.60 20.85
C SER A 119 -5.53 -20.68 20.35
N LYS A 120 -5.99 -21.58 21.23
CA LYS A 120 -6.94 -22.65 20.83
C LYS A 120 -8.29 -22.12 20.34
N ARG A 121 -8.74 -20.95 20.82
CA ARG A 121 -9.99 -20.34 20.34
C ARG A 121 -9.82 -19.71 18.96
N ALA A 122 -8.70 -19.00 18.72
CA ALA A 122 -8.34 -18.47 17.41
C ALA A 122 -8.16 -19.59 16.35
N GLU A 123 -7.64 -20.75 16.76
CA GLU A 123 -7.46 -21.91 15.88
C GLU A 123 -8.79 -22.66 15.62
N SER A 124 -9.68 -22.74 16.61
CA SER A 124 -11.01 -23.37 16.45
C SER A 124 -11.93 -22.63 15.47
N GLU A 125 -11.90 -21.29 15.45
CA GLU A 125 -12.73 -20.51 14.52
C GLU A 125 -12.15 -20.53 13.09
N ARG A 126 -10.82 -20.60 12.91
CA ARG A 126 -10.20 -20.88 11.59
C ARG A 126 -10.60 -22.25 11.01
N ILE A 127 -10.78 -23.26 11.86
CA ILE A 127 -11.26 -24.60 11.44
C ILE A 127 -12.74 -24.56 10.98
N LEU A 128 -13.56 -23.63 11.50
CA LEU A 128 -14.96 -23.51 11.09
C LEU A 128 -15.13 -22.76 9.75
N LEU A 129 -14.22 -21.84 9.41
CA LEU A 129 -14.20 -21.16 8.10
C LEU A 129 -13.74 -22.08 6.96
N SER A 130 -12.77 -22.97 7.19
CA SER A 130 -12.28 -23.90 6.16
C SER A 130 -13.24 -25.07 5.87
N SER A 131 -14.08 -25.47 6.83
CA SER A 131 -14.95 -26.65 6.69
C SER A 131 -16.32 -26.35 6.05
N LYS A 132 -16.83 -25.12 6.13
CA LYS A 132 -18.10 -24.74 5.47
C LYS A 132 -17.97 -24.44 3.97
N LEU A 133 -16.76 -24.25 3.45
CA LEU A 133 -16.51 -24.13 2.01
C LEU A 133 -16.68 -25.46 1.25
N LEU A 134 -16.90 -26.59 1.93
CA LEU A 134 -16.85 -27.94 1.35
C LEU A 134 -18.19 -28.71 1.31
N ILE A 135 -19.32 -28.13 1.77
CA ILE A 135 -20.60 -28.87 1.86
C ILE A 135 -21.79 -28.02 1.35
N ASN A 136 -22.43 -28.52 0.29
CA ASN A 136 -23.58 -27.97 -0.46
C ASN A 136 -23.23 -26.81 -1.41
N GLN A 137 -23.04 -27.03 -2.72
CA GLN A 137 -24.14 -27.38 -3.62
C GLN A 137 -23.78 -28.47 -4.65
N THR A 138 -24.51 -29.58 -4.57
CA THR A 138 -24.60 -30.60 -5.63
C THR A 138 -25.67 -30.20 -6.64
N ASP A 139 -25.28 -29.79 -7.84
CA ASP A 139 -26.20 -29.72 -8.97
C ASP A 139 -26.02 -30.95 -9.88
N THR A 140 -27.16 -31.53 -10.29
CA THR A 140 -27.22 -32.79 -11.03
C THR A 140 -26.75 -32.61 -12.48
N LEU A 141 -25.61 -33.21 -12.80
CA LEU A 141 -25.09 -33.30 -14.18
C LEU A 141 -26.09 -33.95 -15.14
N ASN A 142 -26.52 -33.20 -16.14
CA ASN A 142 -27.38 -33.67 -17.21
C ASN A 142 -26.54 -34.33 -18.32
N THR A 143 -26.48 -35.66 -18.34
CA THR A 143 -25.47 -36.46 -19.08
C THR A 143 -25.70 -36.59 -20.59
N ALA A 144 -26.12 -35.51 -21.27
CA ALA A 144 -26.59 -35.56 -22.67
C ALA A 144 -25.91 -34.58 -23.66
N SER A 145 -24.94 -33.74 -23.24
CA SER A 145 -24.18 -32.86 -24.15
C SER A 145 -22.69 -33.26 -24.30
N LEU A 146 -22.31 -34.44 -23.81
CA LEU A 146 -20.91 -34.90 -23.67
C LEU A 146 -20.21 -35.33 -24.98
N PHE A 147 -20.78 -35.01 -26.15
CA PHE A 147 -20.27 -35.41 -27.47
C PHE A 147 -20.31 -34.27 -28.52
N ALA A 148 -20.14 -33.01 -28.10
CA ALA A 148 -19.67 -31.96 -29.00
C ALA A 148 -18.13 -31.95 -29.00
N SER A 149 -17.50 -32.00 -30.18
CA SER A 149 -16.04 -32.15 -30.29
C SER A 149 -15.30 -30.82 -30.07
N GLU A 150 -15.01 -30.48 -28.82
CA GLU A 150 -13.97 -29.47 -28.54
C GLU A 150 -12.58 -30.10 -28.73
N HIS A 151 -11.93 -29.67 -29.80
CA HIS A 151 -10.67 -30.24 -30.25
C HIS A 151 -9.49 -29.54 -29.56
N ARG A 152 -9.06 -30.03 -28.40
CA ARG A 152 -7.67 -29.88 -27.88
C ARG A 152 -7.43 -30.84 -26.72
N PRO A 153 -6.45 -31.73 -26.88
CA PRO A 153 -5.32 -31.67 -25.95
C PRO A 153 -3.98 -31.85 -26.66
N ASN A 154 -3.13 -30.81 -26.64
CA ASN A 154 -1.69 -31.03 -26.58
C ASN A 154 -1.33 -31.41 -25.13
N LEU A 155 -1.88 -32.53 -24.66
CA LEU A 155 -1.40 -33.17 -23.44
C LEU A 155 0.04 -33.57 -23.70
N ARG A 156 0.99 -32.95 -23.00
CA ARG A 156 2.35 -33.51 -22.92
C ARG A 156 2.21 -34.96 -22.49
N PRO A 157 2.89 -35.92 -23.16
CA PRO A 157 2.86 -37.31 -22.74
C PRO A 157 3.19 -37.42 -21.25
N SER A 158 2.50 -38.30 -20.52
CA SER A 158 2.62 -38.44 -19.05
C SER A 158 4.00 -38.88 -18.52
N TYR A 159 5.02 -38.88 -19.38
CA TYR A 159 6.42 -39.17 -19.11
C TYR A 159 7.37 -37.99 -19.40
N GLU A 160 6.89 -36.87 -19.95
CA GLU A 160 7.71 -35.68 -20.21
C GLU A 160 7.82 -34.82 -18.95
N LEU A 161 9.06 -34.64 -18.46
CA LEU A 161 9.36 -33.69 -17.39
C LEU A 161 9.08 -32.26 -17.87
N LEU A 162 8.53 -31.41 -17.00
CA LEU A 162 8.49 -29.97 -17.28
C LEU A 162 9.93 -29.45 -17.46
N PRO A 163 10.17 -28.40 -18.27
CA PRO A 163 11.49 -27.78 -18.42
C PRO A 163 12.19 -27.40 -17.10
N THR A 164 13.50 -27.16 -17.13
CA THR A 164 14.24 -26.51 -16.04
C THR A 164 14.10 -25.00 -16.14
N VAL A 165 13.92 -24.34 -15.00
CA VAL A 165 13.88 -22.88 -14.91
C VAL A 165 14.92 -22.40 -13.91
N PHE A 166 15.86 -21.59 -14.38
CA PHE A 166 16.72 -20.79 -13.53
C PHE A 166 16.00 -19.49 -13.19
N VAL A 167 15.78 -19.22 -11.91
CA VAL A 167 15.17 -18.00 -11.40
C VAL A 167 16.27 -17.10 -10.84
N GLY A 168 16.46 -15.92 -11.44
CA GLY A 168 17.43 -14.92 -11.01
C GLY A 168 16.76 -13.78 -10.25
N ILE A 169 17.17 -13.56 -9.01
CA ILE A 169 16.55 -12.60 -8.08
C ILE A 169 17.62 -11.63 -7.54
N PRO A 170 17.70 -10.37 -8.04
CA PRO A 170 18.44 -9.32 -7.36
C PRO A 170 17.64 -8.82 -6.15
N VAL A 171 18.33 -8.59 -5.03
CA VAL A 171 17.73 -8.19 -3.75
C VAL A 171 18.48 -6.99 -3.19
N ARG A 172 17.80 -5.86 -3.00
CA ARG A 172 18.36 -4.68 -2.32
C ARG A 172 17.29 -3.97 -1.50
N ASN A 173 17.47 -3.94 -0.18
CA ASN A 173 16.57 -3.29 0.78
C ASN A 173 15.10 -3.76 0.69
N LYS A 174 14.91 -5.09 0.65
CA LYS A 174 13.62 -5.77 0.46
C LYS A 174 13.21 -6.63 1.66
N ALA A 175 13.72 -6.35 2.87
CA ALA A 175 13.35 -7.12 4.08
C ALA A 175 11.83 -7.16 4.30
N HIS A 176 11.13 -6.08 3.95
CA HIS A 176 9.69 -5.91 4.09
C HIS A 176 8.86 -6.66 3.03
N SER A 177 9.42 -6.94 1.85
CA SER A 177 8.70 -7.59 0.74
C SER A 177 9.05 -9.08 0.59
N LEU A 178 10.28 -9.46 0.92
CA LEU A 178 10.78 -10.84 0.85
C LEU A 178 9.83 -11.88 1.47
N PRO A 179 9.19 -11.69 2.64
CA PRO A 179 8.28 -12.70 3.20
C PRO A 179 7.11 -13.05 2.26
N TYR A 180 6.62 -12.08 1.49
CA TYR A 180 5.46 -12.22 0.61
C TYR A 180 5.87 -12.63 -0.81
N PHE A 181 6.99 -12.08 -1.30
CA PHE A 181 7.63 -12.51 -2.56
C PHE A 181 8.00 -13.99 -2.52
N LEU A 182 8.66 -14.45 -1.44
CA LEU A 182 9.07 -15.83 -1.27
C LEU A 182 7.86 -16.77 -1.13
N HIS A 183 6.76 -16.32 -0.51
CA HIS A 183 5.51 -17.07 -0.53
C HIS A 183 4.97 -17.26 -1.95
N GLY A 184 5.03 -16.22 -2.79
CA GLY A 184 4.68 -16.29 -4.21
C GLY A 184 5.47 -17.35 -5.00
N LEU A 185 6.72 -17.63 -4.61
CA LEU A 185 7.55 -18.71 -5.17
C LEU A 185 7.24 -20.09 -4.57
N GLU A 186 6.83 -20.17 -3.30
CA GLU A 186 6.43 -21.42 -2.64
C GLU A 186 5.14 -22.02 -3.21
N ILE A 187 4.18 -21.16 -3.59
CA ILE A 187 2.87 -21.59 -4.08
C ILE A 187 2.84 -21.96 -5.56
N GLN A 188 3.98 -21.98 -6.27
CA GLN A 188 3.99 -22.30 -7.69
C GLN A 188 3.74 -23.79 -7.93
N ASP A 189 2.80 -24.10 -8.83
CA ASP A 189 2.49 -25.44 -9.35
C ASP A 189 3.61 -25.89 -10.33
N TYR A 190 4.87 -25.83 -9.89
CA TYR A 190 6.04 -26.23 -10.67
C TYR A 190 6.96 -27.11 -9.81
N PRO A 191 7.43 -28.27 -10.32
CA PRO A 191 8.26 -29.17 -9.52
C PRO A 191 9.55 -28.48 -9.08
N THR A 192 9.78 -28.40 -7.77
CA THR A 192 10.89 -27.62 -7.20
C THR A 192 12.25 -28.21 -7.57
N GLU A 193 12.34 -29.51 -7.86
CA GLU A 193 13.51 -30.19 -8.42
C GLU A 193 13.84 -29.80 -9.87
N ARG A 194 12.99 -29.00 -10.51
CA ARG A 194 13.20 -28.35 -11.82
C ARG A 194 13.44 -26.84 -11.72
N LEU A 195 13.38 -26.28 -10.51
CA LEU A 195 13.63 -24.86 -10.24
C LEU A 195 15.00 -24.66 -9.56
N GLN A 196 15.89 -23.93 -10.21
CA GLN A 196 17.12 -23.44 -9.60
C GLN A 196 16.94 -21.95 -9.23
N LEU A 197 17.12 -21.60 -7.95
CA LEU A 197 17.00 -20.23 -7.47
C LEU A 197 18.39 -19.62 -7.27
N SER A 198 18.58 -18.39 -7.72
CA SER A 198 19.85 -17.66 -7.55
C SER A 198 19.59 -16.23 -7.08
N PHE A 199 19.91 -15.97 -5.82
CA PHE A 199 19.79 -14.67 -5.19
C PHE A 199 21.13 -13.93 -5.18
N ILE A 200 21.10 -12.64 -5.51
CA ILE A 200 22.22 -11.71 -5.26
C ILE A 200 21.70 -10.60 -4.35
N VAL A 201 22.21 -10.54 -3.12
CA VAL A 201 21.95 -9.43 -2.20
C VAL A 201 22.97 -8.32 -2.49
N ASP A 202 22.50 -7.23 -3.09
CA ASP A 202 23.27 -6.01 -3.35
C ASP A 202 23.09 -5.04 -2.19
N ASN A 203 24.19 -4.69 -1.51
CA ASN A 203 24.33 -3.48 -0.68
C ASN A 203 23.12 -3.13 0.20
N SER A 204 22.52 -4.13 0.84
CA SER A 204 21.33 -3.95 1.67
C SER A 204 21.72 -3.42 3.04
N ILE A 205 21.03 -2.38 3.50
CA ILE A 205 21.19 -1.77 4.84
C ILE A 205 20.12 -2.23 5.83
N ASP A 206 19.13 -2.98 5.35
CA ASP A 206 18.06 -3.58 6.15
C ASP A 206 18.30 -5.08 6.38
N ASP A 207 17.33 -5.74 7.03
CA ASP A 207 17.39 -7.17 7.35
C ASP A 207 17.22 -8.12 6.13
N SER A 208 17.37 -7.67 4.88
CA SER A 208 17.15 -8.49 3.67
C SER A 208 17.91 -9.82 3.72
N LEU A 209 19.18 -9.76 4.14
CA LEU A 209 20.03 -10.95 4.25
C LEU A 209 19.56 -11.91 5.36
N LEU A 210 19.04 -11.39 6.47
CA LEU A 210 18.50 -12.19 7.57
C LEU A 210 17.20 -12.89 7.16
N VAL A 211 16.26 -12.16 6.56
CA VAL A 211 14.99 -12.70 6.06
C VAL A 211 15.27 -13.80 5.03
N LEU A 212 16.14 -13.52 4.06
CA LEU A 212 16.44 -14.44 2.98
C LEU A 212 17.22 -15.68 3.45
N SER A 213 18.24 -15.54 4.29
CA SER A 213 18.99 -16.69 4.82
C SER A 213 18.09 -17.61 5.66
N THR A 214 17.23 -17.05 6.51
CA THR A 214 16.25 -17.81 7.30
C THR A 214 15.34 -18.67 6.42
N TRP A 215 14.83 -18.11 5.32
CA TRP A 215 13.99 -18.86 4.37
C TRP A 215 14.78 -19.93 3.63
N ILE A 216 15.96 -19.58 3.10
CA ILE A 216 16.81 -20.51 2.36
C ILE A 216 17.16 -21.73 3.22
N ASP A 217 17.54 -21.55 4.49
CA ASP A 217 17.87 -22.67 5.37
C ASP A 217 16.68 -23.60 5.64
N ALA A 218 15.45 -23.11 5.58
CA ALA A 218 14.23 -23.91 5.72
C ALA A 218 13.83 -24.67 4.44
N VAL A 219 14.21 -24.20 3.24
CA VAL A 219 13.71 -24.75 1.96
C VAL A 219 14.77 -25.28 0.99
N ARG A 220 16.07 -25.03 1.23
CA ARG A 220 17.19 -25.34 0.31
C ARG A 220 17.15 -26.76 -0.25
N SER A 221 16.73 -27.74 0.54
CA SER A 221 16.67 -29.16 0.17
C SER A 221 15.49 -29.55 -0.74
N LYS A 222 14.52 -28.65 -0.95
CA LYS A 222 13.35 -28.89 -1.83
C LYS A 222 13.62 -28.54 -3.28
N TYR A 223 14.44 -27.52 -3.52
CA TYR A 223 14.72 -26.97 -4.85
C TYR A 223 15.89 -27.70 -5.52
N HIS A 224 15.96 -27.64 -6.86
CA HIS A 224 17.09 -28.18 -7.63
C HIS A 224 18.44 -27.65 -7.13
N GLY A 225 18.46 -26.35 -6.83
CA GLY A 225 19.56 -25.67 -6.17
C GLY A 225 19.13 -24.29 -5.70
N VAL A 226 19.73 -23.82 -4.61
CA VAL A 226 19.54 -22.47 -4.10
C VAL A 226 20.91 -21.84 -3.87
N ALA A 227 21.26 -20.88 -4.72
CA ALA A 227 22.47 -20.06 -4.61
C ALA A 227 22.13 -18.73 -3.92
N LEU A 228 23.02 -18.29 -3.03
CA LEU A 228 22.98 -16.98 -2.40
C LEU A 228 24.36 -16.36 -2.52
N GLU A 229 24.43 -15.19 -3.14
CA GLU A 229 25.59 -14.33 -3.15
C GLU A 229 25.28 -13.03 -2.39
N VAL A 230 26.28 -12.48 -1.71
CA VAL A 230 26.18 -11.20 -1.00
C VAL A 230 27.28 -10.29 -1.55
N GLY A 231 26.86 -9.27 -2.30
CA GLY A 231 27.73 -8.23 -2.85
C GLY A 231 27.83 -7.04 -1.90
N ASN A 232 29.05 -6.51 -1.77
CA ASN A 232 29.37 -5.27 -1.05
C ASN A 232 30.25 -4.36 -1.93
N ASP A 233 30.00 -4.36 -3.24
CA ASP A 233 30.86 -3.72 -4.26
C ASP A 233 30.69 -2.19 -4.31
N LEU A 234 29.61 -1.67 -3.73
CA LEU A 234 29.36 -0.24 -3.56
C LEU A 234 29.51 0.15 -2.07
N PRO A 235 29.60 1.45 -1.75
CA PRO A 235 29.30 1.95 -0.42
C PRO A 235 27.85 1.66 0.01
N ALA A 236 27.62 1.32 1.28
CA ALA A 236 26.29 1.05 1.84
C ALA A 236 25.32 2.24 1.69
N ASN A 237 25.85 3.47 1.70
CA ASN A 237 25.09 4.72 1.57
C ASN A 237 24.96 5.23 0.11
N THR A 238 25.37 4.47 -0.90
CA THR A 238 25.18 4.85 -2.31
C THR A 238 23.69 5.00 -2.61
N LYS A 239 23.24 6.20 -3.01
CA LYS A 239 21.83 6.51 -3.33
C LYS A 239 21.25 5.47 -4.30
N GLN A 240 20.05 4.98 -4.00
CA GLN A 240 19.31 4.14 -4.94
C GLN A 240 19.15 4.90 -6.28
N TRP A 241 19.44 4.22 -7.38
CA TRP A 241 19.42 4.80 -8.74
C TRP A 241 20.42 5.96 -8.96
N SER A 242 21.57 5.95 -8.26
CA SER A 242 22.75 6.71 -8.69
C SER A 242 23.34 6.14 -10.00
N GLU A 243 24.22 6.88 -10.67
CA GLU A 243 24.86 6.41 -11.91
C GLU A 243 25.75 5.18 -11.66
N GLU A 244 26.46 5.16 -10.53
CA GLU A 244 27.24 4.02 -10.08
C GLU A 244 26.36 2.81 -9.75
N HIS A 245 25.20 3.03 -9.11
CA HIS A 245 24.22 1.97 -8.84
C HIS A 245 23.65 1.40 -10.14
N HIS A 246 23.29 2.24 -11.11
CA HIS A 246 22.84 1.76 -12.42
C HIS A 246 23.90 0.90 -13.12
N VAL A 247 25.17 1.33 -13.15
CA VAL A 247 26.30 0.54 -13.72
C VAL A 247 26.53 -0.76 -12.95
N HIS A 248 26.33 -0.79 -11.64
CA HIS A 248 26.42 -2.01 -10.83
C HIS A 248 25.26 -2.97 -11.12
N PHE A 249 24.02 -2.48 -11.07
CA PHE A 249 22.81 -3.28 -11.23
C PHE A 249 22.72 -3.98 -12.60
N VAL A 250 23.13 -3.31 -13.69
CA VAL A 250 23.19 -3.94 -15.03
C VAL A 250 24.21 -5.09 -15.09
N ARG A 251 25.28 -5.03 -14.31
CA ARG A 251 26.27 -6.11 -14.20
C ARG A 251 25.74 -7.28 -13.38
N LEU A 252 24.95 -7.02 -12.33
CA LEU A 252 24.28 -8.08 -11.56
C LEU A 252 23.24 -8.83 -12.42
N ARG A 253 22.42 -8.09 -13.18
CA ARG A 253 21.47 -8.64 -14.16
C ARG A 253 22.18 -9.48 -15.22
N GLN A 254 23.30 -8.98 -15.77
CA GLN A 254 24.14 -9.75 -16.71
C GLN A 254 24.66 -11.05 -16.08
N LYS A 255 25.19 -10.98 -14.86
CA LYS A 255 25.72 -12.13 -14.14
C LYS A 255 24.66 -13.20 -13.91
N LEU A 256 23.43 -12.83 -13.55
CA LEU A 256 22.31 -13.77 -13.40
C LEU A 256 21.93 -14.45 -14.73
N LEU A 257 21.89 -13.69 -15.84
CA LEU A 257 21.65 -14.24 -17.18
C LEU A 257 22.75 -15.22 -17.60
N ASP A 258 24.01 -14.90 -17.34
CA ASP A 258 25.12 -15.79 -17.66
C ASP A 258 25.16 -17.03 -16.76
N MET A 259 24.84 -16.91 -15.47
CA MET A 259 24.66 -18.06 -14.57
C MET A 259 23.57 -19.00 -15.08
N ALA A 260 22.44 -18.46 -15.57
CA ALA A 260 21.38 -19.26 -16.18
C ALA A 260 21.88 -20.04 -17.42
N ARG A 261 22.60 -19.38 -18.33
CA ARG A 261 23.20 -20.01 -19.52
C ARG A 261 24.19 -21.13 -19.18
N HIS A 262 25.01 -20.94 -18.14
CA HIS A 262 25.96 -21.97 -17.70
C HIS A 262 25.32 -23.10 -16.88
N SER A 263 24.09 -22.90 -16.37
CA SER A 263 23.38 -23.90 -15.54
C SER A 263 22.68 -25.01 -16.34
N TRP A 264 22.72 -24.97 -17.68
CA TRP A 264 21.94 -25.87 -18.56
C TRP A 264 20.42 -25.79 -18.33
N ALA A 265 19.94 -24.63 -17.86
CA ALA A 265 18.51 -24.37 -17.73
C ALA A 265 17.85 -24.21 -19.12
N ASP A 266 16.63 -24.71 -19.26
CA ASP A 266 15.82 -24.50 -20.46
C ASP A 266 15.28 -23.06 -20.53
N PHE A 267 15.08 -22.43 -19.36
CA PHE A 267 14.58 -21.06 -19.21
C PHE A 267 15.33 -20.24 -18.17
N TYR A 268 15.38 -18.93 -18.41
CA TYR A 268 15.77 -17.92 -17.42
C TYR A 268 14.57 -17.06 -17.04
N LEU A 269 14.12 -17.14 -15.79
CA LEU A 269 13.11 -16.24 -15.21
C LEU A 269 13.84 -15.13 -14.42
N SER A 270 13.86 -13.92 -14.98
CA SER A 270 14.24 -12.72 -14.23
C SER A 270 13.04 -12.28 -13.41
N ILE A 271 13.19 -12.09 -12.09
CA ILE A 271 12.10 -11.60 -11.23
C ILE A 271 12.64 -10.74 -10.08
N ASP A 272 11.96 -9.62 -9.79
CA ASP A 272 12.35 -8.70 -8.72
C ASP A 272 11.67 -9.05 -7.38
N ALA A 273 12.38 -8.81 -6.27
CA ALA A 273 11.97 -9.27 -4.93
C ALA A 273 10.82 -8.47 -4.28
N ASP A 274 10.12 -7.63 -5.03
CA ASP A 274 8.90 -6.91 -4.66
C ASP A 274 7.65 -7.32 -5.48
N VAL A 275 7.77 -8.34 -6.33
CA VAL A 275 6.62 -8.98 -6.99
C VAL A 275 5.79 -9.79 -5.99
N ILE A 276 4.47 -9.63 -6.01
CA ILE A 276 3.53 -10.50 -5.27
C ILE A 276 2.84 -11.43 -6.27
N LEU A 277 3.33 -12.66 -6.42
CA LEU A 277 2.62 -13.69 -7.19
C LEU A 277 1.48 -14.28 -6.35
N VAL A 278 0.29 -14.35 -6.94
CA VAL A 278 -0.91 -14.96 -6.31
C VAL A 278 -1.48 -16.13 -7.10
N ASN A 279 -1.05 -16.30 -8.35
CA ASN A 279 -1.45 -17.41 -9.20
C ASN A 279 -0.40 -18.54 -9.16
N PRO A 280 -0.74 -19.74 -8.63
CA PRO A 280 0.13 -20.92 -8.61
C PRO A 280 0.68 -21.32 -9.99
N LYS A 281 -0.06 -21.06 -11.06
CA LYS A 281 0.32 -21.50 -12.41
C LYS A 281 1.23 -20.53 -13.15
N SER A 282 1.68 -19.44 -12.51
CA SER A 282 2.41 -18.36 -13.19
C SER A 282 3.64 -18.85 -13.95
N ILE A 283 4.53 -19.62 -13.31
CA ILE A 283 5.73 -20.16 -13.99
C ILE A 283 5.35 -21.19 -15.07
N GLN A 284 4.44 -22.11 -14.76
CA GLN A 284 4.01 -23.17 -15.70
C GLN A 284 3.43 -22.56 -16.98
N HIS A 285 2.47 -21.64 -16.84
CA HIS A 285 1.77 -21.01 -17.95
C HIS A 285 2.72 -20.20 -18.84
N LEU A 286 3.66 -19.43 -18.28
CA LEU A 286 4.65 -18.70 -19.08
C LEU A 286 5.57 -19.66 -19.88
N VAL A 287 5.95 -20.80 -19.30
CA VAL A 287 6.72 -21.84 -19.99
C VAL A 287 5.90 -22.54 -21.08
N GLU A 288 4.59 -22.68 -20.90
CA GLU A 288 3.67 -23.23 -21.92
C GLU A 288 3.48 -22.25 -23.08
N VAL A 289 3.14 -20.99 -22.81
CA VAL A 289 2.92 -19.95 -23.84
C VAL A 289 4.21 -19.60 -24.57
N SER A 290 5.39 -19.69 -23.94
CA SER A 290 6.67 -19.52 -24.64
C SER A 290 6.94 -20.63 -25.67
N HIS A 291 6.44 -21.85 -25.47
CA HIS A 291 6.65 -22.99 -26.38
C HIS A 291 5.54 -23.23 -27.40
N ASN A 292 4.32 -22.81 -27.07
CA ASN A 292 3.12 -23.11 -27.85
C ASN A 292 2.07 -22.01 -27.57
N PRO A 293 2.30 -20.77 -28.04
CA PRO A 293 1.35 -19.69 -27.86
C PRO A 293 0.05 -20.01 -28.59
N ASP A 294 -1.09 -19.71 -27.96
CA ASP A 294 -2.41 -20.04 -28.51
C ASP A 294 -2.88 -18.99 -29.54
N SER A 295 -2.11 -18.82 -30.62
CA SER A 295 -2.44 -17.95 -31.75
C SER A 295 -1.68 -18.35 -33.00
N THR A 296 -2.36 -18.34 -34.15
CA THR A 296 -1.74 -18.51 -35.47
C THR A 296 -0.93 -17.29 -35.90
N ASP A 297 -1.11 -16.15 -35.25
CA ASP A 297 -0.48 -14.87 -35.59
C ASP A 297 0.83 -14.65 -34.81
N LEU A 298 1.17 -15.56 -33.90
CA LEU A 298 2.38 -15.55 -33.09
C LEU A 298 3.39 -16.60 -33.61
N PRO A 299 4.71 -16.37 -33.47
CA PRO A 299 5.70 -17.38 -33.83
C PRO A 299 5.57 -18.60 -32.90
N PRO A 300 5.91 -19.81 -33.37
CA PRO A 300 5.67 -21.05 -32.62
C PRO A 300 6.46 -21.12 -31.30
N ILE A 301 7.55 -20.36 -31.17
CA ILE A 301 8.32 -20.23 -29.93
C ILE A 301 8.51 -18.73 -29.68
N LEU A 302 8.16 -18.26 -28.48
CA LEU A 302 8.37 -16.88 -28.06
C LEU A 302 9.72 -16.78 -27.31
N PRO A 303 10.69 -15.97 -27.78
CA PRO A 303 12.02 -15.87 -27.18
C PRO A 303 12.01 -15.23 -25.78
N VAL A 304 11.14 -14.23 -25.56
CA VAL A 304 10.98 -13.57 -24.26
C VAL A 304 9.50 -13.25 -24.02
N ILE A 305 8.96 -13.66 -22.88
CA ILE A 305 7.56 -13.41 -22.48
C ILE A 305 7.49 -12.90 -21.04
N ALA A 306 6.62 -11.93 -20.77
CA ALA A 306 6.33 -11.43 -19.44
C ALA A 306 4.84 -11.58 -19.08
N PRO A 307 4.49 -11.89 -17.82
CA PRO A 307 3.13 -11.74 -17.33
C PRO A 307 2.81 -10.26 -17.12
N LEU A 308 1.59 -9.82 -17.43
CA LEU A 308 1.12 -8.50 -17.01
C LEU A 308 0.81 -8.51 -15.51
N LEU A 309 1.65 -7.84 -14.73
CA LEU A 309 1.49 -7.64 -13.29
C LEU A 309 0.74 -6.34 -13.02
N ASN A 310 -0.20 -6.38 -12.07
CA ASN A 310 -1.03 -5.22 -11.74
C ASN A 310 -0.29 -4.27 -10.79
N CYS A 311 -0.05 -3.04 -11.25
CA CYS A 311 0.35 -1.94 -10.37
C CYS A 311 -0.89 -1.35 -9.69
N THR A 312 -0.89 -1.27 -8.36
CA THR A 312 -2.00 -0.68 -7.60
C THR A 312 -1.77 0.77 -7.20
N SER A 313 -0.51 1.20 -7.10
CA SER A 313 -0.12 2.55 -6.67
C SER A 313 -0.04 3.57 -7.82
N SER A 314 -0.34 3.16 -9.07
CA SER A 314 -0.37 4.05 -10.23
C SER A 314 -1.27 3.52 -11.34
N GLU A 315 -2.22 4.34 -11.82
CA GLU A 315 -3.09 4.03 -12.96
C GLU A 315 -2.33 3.92 -14.31
N TYR A 316 -1.09 4.42 -14.36
CA TYR A 316 -0.31 4.59 -15.59
C TYR A 316 0.89 3.66 -15.72
N TYR A 317 1.31 3.06 -14.60
CA TYR A 317 2.48 2.18 -14.55
C TYR A 317 2.06 0.72 -14.75
N SER A 318 2.93 -0.05 -15.41
CA SER A 318 2.86 -1.50 -15.51
C SER A 318 4.22 -2.02 -15.99
N ASN A 319 4.43 -3.34 -15.98
CA ASN A 319 5.73 -3.94 -16.26
C ASN A 319 6.09 -4.09 -17.75
N PHE A 320 5.52 -3.24 -18.61
CA PHE A 320 5.80 -3.23 -20.05
C PHE A 320 5.72 -1.84 -20.66
N TRP A 321 6.43 -1.65 -21.78
CA TRP A 321 6.29 -0.49 -22.65
C TRP A 321 5.76 -0.96 -24.01
N GLY A 322 4.64 -0.38 -24.44
CA GLY A 322 4.02 -0.75 -25.72
C GLY A 322 4.80 -0.27 -26.96
N ASP A 323 5.59 0.79 -26.83
CA ASP A 323 6.42 1.35 -27.90
C ASP A 323 7.67 2.06 -27.31
N MET A 324 8.64 2.40 -28.15
CA MET A 324 9.85 3.16 -27.79
C MET A 324 10.15 4.29 -28.79
N THR A 325 10.91 5.28 -28.35
CA THR A 325 11.55 6.24 -29.26
C THR A 325 12.79 5.64 -29.94
N GLU A 326 13.26 6.24 -31.03
CA GLU A 326 14.54 5.87 -31.67
C GLU A 326 15.73 5.95 -30.71
N GLN A 327 15.64 6.78 -29.67
CA GLN A 327 16.65 6.95 -28.62
C GLN A 327 16.51 5.93 -27.47
N GLY A 328 15.41 5.16 -27.43
CA GLY A 328 15.21 4.07 -26.49
C GLY A 328 14.46 4.47 -25.21
N TYR A 329 13.70 5.57 -25.25
CA TYR A 329 12.83 5.98 -24.14
C TYR A 329 11.41 5.46 -24.35
N TYR A 330 10.66 5.38 -23.25
CA TYR A 330 9.23 5.03 -23.25
C TYR A 330 8.43 5.85 -24.26
N LYS A 331 7.61 5.17 -25.07
CA LYS A 331 6.58 5.76 -25.91
C LYS A 331 5.27 5.01 -25.67
N ARG A 332 4.17 5.74 -25.51
CA ARG A 332 2.85 5.14 -25.26
C ARG A 332 2.28 4.63 -26.58
N SER A 333 1.95 3.33 -26.65
CA SER A 333 1.18 2.77 -27.76
C SER A 333 -0.31 3.12 -27.63
N GLU A 334 -1.05 2.99 -28.73
CA GLU A 334 -2.50 3.22 -28.78
C GLU A 334 -3.27 2.28 -27.84
N ASP A 335 -3.03 0.97 -27.97
CA ASP A 335 -3.66 -0.09 -27.17
C ASP A 335 -3.16 -0.19 -25.70
N TYR A 336 -2.25 0.69 -25.24
CA TYR A 336 -1.55 0.52 -23.95
C TYR A 336 -2.50 0.30 -22.78
N PHE A 337 -3.51 1.17 -22.64
CA PHE A 337 -4.47 1.09 -21.55
C PHE A 337 -5.45 -0.08 -21.71
N ASP A 338 -5.79 -0.47 -22.94
CA ASP A 338 -6.71 -1.58 -23.18
C ASP A 338 -6.04 -2.93 -22.83
N ILE A 339 -4.75 -3.06 -23.09
CA ILE A 339 -3.93 -4.20 -22.65
C ILE A 339 -3.73 -4.17 -21.13
N GLN A 340 -3.30 -3.02 -20.57
CA GLN A 340 -3.05 -2.85 -19.13
C GLN A 340 -4.31 -3.15 -18.28
N ARG A 341 -5.48 -2.66 -18.72
CA ARG A 341 -6.77 -2.81 -18.03
C ARG A 341 -7.53 -4.08 -18.44
N ARG A 342 -6.93 -4.93 -19.29
CA ARG A 342 -7.52 -6.17 -19.82
C ARG A 342 -8.87 -5.97 -20.54
N PHE A 343 -9.10 -4.80 -21.13
CA PHE A 343 -10.15 -4.61 -22.13
C PHE A 343 -9.80 -5.34 -23.44
N LYS A 344 -8.51 -5.51 -23.72
CA LYS A 344 -7.95 -6.36 -24.79
C LYS A 344 -7.09 -7.44 -24.14
N MET A 345 -7.58 -8.68 -24.11
CA MET A 345 -6.86 -9.84 -23.56
C MET A 345 -6.18 -10.66 -24.66
N GLY A 346 -4.99 -11.21 -24.37
CA GLY A 346 -4.18 -11.96 -25.31
C GLY A 346 -2.69 -11.97 -24.95
N VAL A 347 -1.87 -12.36 -25.92
CA VAL A 347 -0.41 -12.27 -25.87
C VAL A 347 0.03 -11.29 -26.95
N PHE A 348 0.70 -10.20 -26.56
CA PHE A 348 0.97 -9.05 -27.43
C PHE A 348 2.46 -8.82 -27.64
N PRO A 349 2.94 -8.53 -28.86
CA PRO A 349 4.28 -8.00 -29.05
C PRO A 349 4.38 -6.61 -28.41
N VAL A 350 5.42 -6.38 -27.62
CA VAL A 350 5.68 -5.12 -26.91
C VAL A 350 7.15 -4.69 -27.09
N ALA A 351 7.46 -3.42 -26.83
CA ALA A 351 8.81 -2.90 -27.04
C ALA A 351 9.78 -3.16 -25.88
N VAL A 352 9.26 -3.23 -24.64
CA VAL A 352 10.02 -3.58 -23.42
C VAL A 352 9.13 -4.38 -22.47
N VAL A 353 9.73 -5.33 -21.76
CA VAL A 353 9.19 -5.95 -20.55
C VAL A 353 10.21 -5.83 -19.42
N HIS A 354 9.75 -5.77 -18.17
CA HIS A 354 10.62 -5.67 -17.00
C HIS A 354 9.98 -6.29 -15.75
N THR A 355 10.69 -6.24 -14.61
CA THR A 355 10.28 -6.71 -13.27
C THR A 355 10.03 -8.22 -13.13
N MET A 356 9.32 -8.85 -14.07
CA MET A 356 9.22 -10.29 -14.21
C MET A 356 9.15 -10.64 -15.70
N PHE A 357 10.07 -11.45 -16.20
CA PHE A 357 10.01 -11.99 -17.55
C PHE A 357 10.83 -13.29 -17.70
N LEU A 358 10.35 -14.15 -18.59
CA LEU A 358 10.90 -15.45 -18.91
C LEU A 358 11.59 -15.39 -20.28
N VAL A 359 12.88 -15.74 -20.32
CA VAL A 359 13.68 -15.90 -21.55
C VAL A 359 13.80 -17.39 -21.87
N ASN A 360 13.45 -17.77 -23.10
CA ASN A 360 13.64 -19.12 -23.62
C ASN A 360 15.10 -19.30 -24.05
N LEU A 361 15.88 -20.12 -23.33
CA LEU A 361 17.32 -20.27 -23.57
C LEU A 361 17.62 -21.18 -24.79
N HIS A 362 16.63 -21.92 -25.29
CA HIS A 362 16.73 -22.71 -26.52
C HIS A 362 16.45 -21.93 -27.80
N HIS A 363 15.85 -20.74 -27.70
CA HIS A 363 15.55 -19.93 -28.88
C HIS A 363 16.84 -19.32 -29.46
N PHE A 364 17.16 -19.65 -30.72
CA PHE A 364 18.45 -19.36 -31.38
C PHE A 364 18.95 -17.90 -31.34
N LEU A 365 18.06 -16.91 -31.14
CA LEU A 365 18.43 -15.49 -30.96
C LEU A 365 18.74 -15.08 -29.50
N THR A 366 18.27 -15.80 -28.47
CA THR A 366 18.46 -15.39 -27.07
C THR A 366 19.89 -15.48 -26.53
N PRO A 367 20.84 -16.23 -27.14
CA PRO A 367 22.27 -16.07 -26.85
C PRO A 367 22.83 -14.67 -27.14
N LEU A 368 22.17 -13.88 -27.99
CA LEU A 368 22.58 -12.50 -28.34
C LEU A 368 22.08 -11.44 -27.33
N LEU A 369 21.25 -11.83 -26.35
CA LEU A 369 20.76 -10.92 -25.32
C LEU A 369 21.85 -10.61 -24.28
N GLN A 370 22.00 -9.34 -23.90
CA GLN A 370 22.88 -8.92 -22.81
C GLN A 370 22.37 -7.62 -22.16
N PHE A 371 22.59 -7.50 -20.85
CA PHE A 371 22.50 -6.24 -20.12
C PHE A 371 23.84 -5.49 -20.13
N TYR A 372 24.95 -6.22 -20.14
CA TYR A 372 26.30 -5.66 -20.05
C TYR A 372 27.32 -6.52 -20.82
N PRO A 373 28.32 -5.93 -21.50
CA PRO A 373 28.50 -4.49 -21.73
C PRO A 373 27.39 -3.90 -22.62
N PRO A 374 27.20 -2.57 -22.63
CA PRO A 374 26.39 -1.92 -23.65
C PRO A 374 26.88 -2.29 -25.06
N ILE A 375 25.97 -2.33 -26.03
CA ILE A 375 26.28 -2.66 -27.42
C ILE A 375 27.23 -1.61 -28.00
N ASP A 376 28.12 -2.02 -28.90
CA ASP A 376 29.01 -1.13 -29.64
C ASP A 376 28.24 0.04 -30.28
N GLY A 377 28.71 1.27 -30.02
CA GLY A 377 28.07 2.50 -30.49
C GLY A 377 26.86 2.97 -29.67
N TYR A 378 26.48 2.29 -28.58
CA TYR A 378 25.46 2.80 -27.68
C TYR A 378 25.97 3.97 -26.82
N HIS A 379 25.27 5.10 -26.90
CA HIS A 379 25.60 6.34 -26.18
C HIS A 379 24.44 6.89 -25.32
N GLY A 380 23.45 6.04 -25.02
CA GLY A 380 22.30 6.39 -24.19
C GLY A 380 22.53 6.14 -22.69
N PRO A 381 21.48 6.27 -21.85
CA PRO A 381 21.58 6.03 -20.41
C PRO A 381 21.92 4.57 -20.08
N ILE A 382 22.75 4.37 -19.05
CA ILE A 382 22.96 3.04 -18.45
C ILE A 382 21.78 2.73 -17.55
N ASP A 383 20.93 1.80 -17.97
CA ASP A 383 19.72 1.35 -17.29
C ASP A 383 19.39 -0.08 -17.76
N ASP A 384 18.95 -0.99 -16.88
CA ASP A 384 18.83 -2.41 -17.23
C ASP A 384 17.66 -2.68 -18.19
N LEU A 385 16.57 -1.92 -18.08
CA LEU A 385 15.45 -2.00 -19.02
C LEU A 385 15.89 -1.54 -20.41
N ILE A 386 16.54 -0.37 -20.47
CA ILE A 386 16.92 0.24 -21.76
C ILE A 386 18.03 -0.56 -22.44
N LEU A 387 19.05 -1.02 -21.71
CA LEU A 387 20.14 -1.80 -22.29
C LEU A 387 19.68 -3.17 -22.81
N LEU A 388 18.86 -3.90 -22.04
CA LEU A 388 18.29 -5.16 -22.52
C LEU A 388 17.37 -4.94 -23.72
N ALA A 389 16.53 -3.89 -23.70
CA ALA A 389 15.68 -3.52 -24.83
C ALA A 389 16.48 -3.23 -26.11
N ARG A 390 17.61 -2.52 -25.99
CA ARG A 390 18.51 -2.30 -27.14
C ARG A 390 19.18 -3.59 -27.61
N SER A 391 19.60 -4.45 -26.69
CA SER A 391 20.22 -5.72 -27.04
C SER A 391 19.25 -6.59 -27.85
N ALA A 392 17.99 -6.67 -27.40
CA ALA A 392 16.93 -7.34 -28.14
C ALA A 392 16.66 -6.72 -29.51
N GLN A 393 16.58 -5.38 -29.61
CA GLN A 393 16.36 -4.69 -30.89
C GLN A 393 17.47 -4.99 -31.92
N VAL A 394 18.75 -4.94 -31.51
CA VAL A 394 19.88 -5.26 -32.39
C VAL A 394 19.92 -6.76 -32.75
N ALA A 395 19.56 -7.63 -31.79
CA ALA A 395 19.46 -9.07 -32.00
C ALA A 395 18.19 -9.51 -32.76
N SER A 396 17.28 -8.59 -33.12
CA SER A 396 15.94 -8.90 -33.66
C SER A 396 15.10 -9.84 -32.78
N VAL A 397 15.28 -9.76 -31.46
CA VAL A 397 14.47 -10.48 -30.47
C VAL A 397 13.23 -9.66 -30.12
N GLN A 398 12.04 -10.27 -30.28
CA GLN A 398 10.76 -9.65 -29.94
C GLN A 398 10.34 -10.01 -28.51
N TYR A 399 9.92 -9.01 -27.73
CA TYR A 399 9.28 -9.23 -26.43
C TYR A 399 7.78 -9.47 -26.58
N TYR A 400 7.23 -10.32 -25.71
CA TYR A 400 5.79 -10.56 -25.61
C TYR A 400 5.28 -10.31 -24.19
N LEU A 401 4.06 -9.78 -24.09
CA LEU A 401 3.33 -9.61 -22.83
C LEU A 401 2.07 -10.46 -22.86
N ASP A 402 1.89 -11.30 -21.84
CA ASP A 402 0.70 -12.11 -21.62
C ASP A 402 -0.18 -11.46 -20.54
N ASN A 403 -1.43 -11.12 -20.87
CA ASN A 403 -2.43 -10.71 -19.89
C ASN A 403 -3.65 -11.65 -19.82
N THR A 404 -3.57 -12.83 -20.44
CA THR A 404 -4.63 -13.84 -20.49
C THR A 404 -5.00 -14.40 -19.11
N GLN A 405 -4.05 -14.40 -18.18
CA GLN A 405 -4.29 -14.71 -16.77
C GLN A 405 -4.07 -13.49 -15.88
N PHE A 406 -4.57 -13.60 -14.64
CA PHE A 406 -4.12 -12.79 -13.53
C PHE A 406 -2.93 -13.48 -12.87
N TYR A 407 -1.80 -12.81 -12.70
CA TYR A 407 -0.56 -13.42 -12.17
C TYR A 407 -0.24 -12.93 -10.76
N GLY A 408 -0.32 -11.62 -10.57
CA GLY A 408 0.21 -10.96 -9.38
C GLY A 408 0.27 -9.44 -9.50
N TYR A 409 0.94 -8.84 -8.52
CA TYR A 409 0.99 -7.40 -8.31
C TYR A 409 2.44 -6.89 -8.21
N ILE A 410 2.60 -5.59 -8.48
CA ILE A 410 3.87 -4.84 -8.37
C ILE A 410 3.66 -3.46 -7.75
N THR A 411 4.66 -2.94 -7.04
CA THR A 411 4.70 -1.53 -6.66
C THR A 411 5.07 -0.66 -7.86
N SER A 412 4.60 0.58 -7.89
CA SER A 412 5.32 1.64 -8.60
C SER A 412 6.61 1.93 -7.85
N PRO A 413 7.74 2.17 -8.55
CA PRO A 413 8.99 2.54 -7.90
C PRO A 413 8.88 3.89 -7.21
N VAL A 414 9.64 4.08 -6.12
CA VAL A 414 9.83 5.39 -5.48
C VAL A 414 10.37 6.40 -6.50
N GLU A 415 9.70 7.55 -6.64
CA GLU A 415 10.07 8.62 -7.58
C GLU A 415 11.02 9.64 -6.93
N ASP A 416 11.76 10.42 -7.73
CA ASP A 416 12.60 11.49 -7.19
C ASP A 416 11.78 12.57 -6.45
N ALA A 417 10.49 12.74 -6.78
CA ALA A 417 9.58 13.63 -6.06
C ALA A 417 9.25 13.12 -4.64
N ASP A 418 9.25 11.80 -4.41
CA ASP A 418 9.12 11.25 -3.06
C ASP A 418 10.35 11.63 -2.20
N ALA A 419 11.55 11.56 -2.80
CA ALA A 419 12.82 11.86 -2.13
C ALA A 419 12.93 13.33 -1.66
N GLU A 420 12.22 14.26 -2.31
CA GLU A 420 12.09 15.64 -1.85
C GLU A 420 11.20 15.78 -0.60
N GLU A 421 10.15 14.95 -0.46
CA GLU A 421 9.23 14.97 0.69
C GLU A 421 9.80 14.22 1.91
N ILE A 422 10.43 13.06 1.69
CA ILE A 422 10.93 12.17 2.76
C ILE A 422 12.38 12.46 3.16
N GLY A 423 13.16 13.11 2.30
CA GLY A 423 14.57 13.42 2.50
C GLY A 423 15.55 12.42 1.82
N PRO A 424 16.85 12.78 1.72
CA PRO A 424 17.77 12.19 0.74
C PRO A 424 18.49 10.91 1.19
N SER A 425 18.26 10.41 2.41
CA SER A 425 18.99 9.25 2.93
C SER A 425 18.43 7.93 2.42
N MET A 426 19.24 6.86 2.47
CA MET A 426 18.78 5.53 2.05
C MET A 426 17.66 5.02 2.96
N GLU A 427 17.75 5.28 4.26
CA GLU A 427 16.76 4.87 5.26
C GLU A 427 15.37 5.46 4.96
N HIS A 428 15.31 6.72 4.54
CA HIS A 428 14.05 7.35 4.11
C HIS A 428 13.51 6.71 2.82
N TRP A 429 14.38 6.40 1.85
CA TRP A 429 14.00 5.71 0.63
C TRP A 429 13.40 4.32 0.93
N VAL A 430 14.04 3.54 1.81
CA VAL A 430 13.57 2.21 2.24
C VAL A 430 12.23 2.31 2.98
N ALA A 431 12.06 3.31 3.85
CA ALA A 431 10.79 3.54 4.53
C ALA A 431 9.64 3.84 3.55
N ARG A 432 9.90 4.60 2.47
CA ARG A 432 8.90 4.88 1.43
C ARG A 432 8.60 3.67 0.54
N ASP A 433 9.62 2.86 0.21
CA ASP A 433 9.43 1.60 -0.52
C ASP A 433 8.56 0.62 0.30
N GLN A 434 8.83 0.49 1.61
CA GLN A 434 7.99 -0.27 2.56
C GLN A 434 6.56 0.28 2.67
N GLU A 435 6.38 1.60 2.66
CA GLU A 435 5.07 2.26 2.68
C GLU A 435 4.25 1.95 1.41
N LEU A 436 4.88 2.01 0.24
CA LEU A 436 4.28 1.64 -1.05
C LEU A 436 3.96 0.14 -1.13
N PHE A 437 4.85 -0.73 -0.68
CA PHE A 437 4.63 -2.17 -0.65
C PHE A 437 3.54 -2.58 0.35
N THR A 438 3.44 -1.87 1.48
CA THR A 438 2.33 -2.06 2.42
C THR A 438 1.00 -1.71 1.74
N HIS A 439 0.92 -0.55 1.07
CA HIS A 439 -0.28 -0.16 0.32
C HIS A 439 -0.63 -1.16 -0.81
N LEU A 440 0.37 -1.68 -1.54
CA LEU A 440 0.20 -2.75 -2.53
C LEU A 440 -0.52 -3.97 -1.93
N ARG A 441 -0.05 -4.44 -0.76
CA ARG A 441 -0.65 -5.57 -0.05
C ARG A 441 -2.07 -5.29 0.43
N LEU A 442 -2.40 -4.05 0.83
CA LEU A 442 -3.79 -3.70 1.19
C LEU A 442 -4.70 -3.72 -0.04
N GLN A 443 -4.27 -3.11 -1.14
CA GLN A 443 -5.07 -3.04 -2.36
C GLN A 443 -5.26 -4.43 -3.01
N ALA A 444 -4.25 -5.30 -2.96
CA ALA A 444 -4.37 -6.68 -3.41
C ALA A 444 -5.45 -7.48 -2.64
N VAL A 445 -5.76 -7.15 -1.39
CA VAL A 445 -6.86 -7.76 -0.61
C VAL A 445 -8.24 -7.15 -0.93
N ILE A 446 -8.28 -5.95 -1.52
CA ILE A 446 -9.49 -5.25 -1.98
C ILE A 446 -9.88 -5.67 -3.41
N ASP A 447 -8.88 -6.04 -4.23
CA ASP A 447 -9.06 -6.49 -5.60
C ASP A 447 -9.58 -7.94 -5.70
N GLN A 448 -9.27 -8.77 -4.71
CA GLN A 448 -9.78 -10.15 -4.61
C GLN A 448 -11.27 -10.18 -4.20
N GLU A 449 -12.07 -10.98 -4.91
CA GLU A 449 -13.53 -11.08 -4.69
C GLU A 449 -13.84 -11.70 -3.32
N GLU A 450 -13.18 -12.81 -2.98
CA GLU A 450 -13.19 -13.41 -1.64
C GLU A 450 -12.08 -12.80 -0.76
N TYR A 451 -12.28 -12.77 0.55
CA TYR A 451 -11.22 -12.34 1.48
C TYR A 451 -10.12 -13.40 1.55
N SER A 452 -9.07 -13.17 0.77
CA SER A 452 -7.82 -13.91 0.82
C SER A 452 -6.69 -12.93 1.17
N PRO A 453 -6.13 -12.98 2.39
CA PRO A 453 -5.04 -12.10 2.79
C PRO A 453 -3.77 -12.42 2.02
N ILE A 454 -2.95 -11.41 1.72
CA ILE A 454 -1.59 -11.63 1.19
C ILE A 454 -0.70 -12.12 2.33
N LEU A 455 -0.53 -13.44 2.42
CA LEU A 455 0.20 -14.14 3.46
C LEU A 455 1.73 -14.09 3.23
N PRO A 456 2.54 -14.02 4.30
CA PRO A 456 3.96 -14.27 4.21
C PRO A 456 4.23 -15.78 4.15
N SER A 457 5.44 -16.17 3.76
CA SER A 457 5.93 -17.55 3.83
C SER A 457 5.72 -18.09 5.25
N PRO A 458 5.23 -19.34 5.41
CA PRO A 458 5.10 -19.98 6.72
C PRO A 458 6.42 -20.03 7.51
N TYR A 459 7.57 -20.07 6.82
CA TYR A 459 8.90 -20.04 7.43
C TYR A 459 9.33 -18.65 7.90
N LEU A 460 8.67 -17.60 7.43
CA LEU A 460 8.95 -16.20 7.75
C LEU A 460 7.81 -15.51 8.51
N ALA A 461 6.75 -16.23 8.87
CA ALA A 461 5.56 -15.65 9.51
C ALA A 461 5.89 -14.82 10.77
N GLN A 462 6.77 -15.32 11.64
CA GLN A 462 7.21 -14.60 12.85
C GLN A 462 8.05 -13.36 12.51
N ILE A 463 8.88 -13.41 11.46
CA ILE A 463 9.69 -12.28 11.02
C ILE A 463 8.77 -11.19 10.43
N ALA A 464 7.84 -11.58 9.55
CA ALA A 464 6.83 -10.70 8.99
C ALA A 464 5.93 -10.05 10.07
N GLU A 465 5.56 -10.79 11.12
CA GLU A 465 4.84 -10.25 12.28
C GLU A 465 5.71 -9.25 13.07
N SER A 466 7.01 -9.53 13.26
CA SER A 466 7.94 -8.63 13.96
C SER A 466 8.25 -7.34 13.18
N GLN A 467 8.04 -7.32 11.86
CA GLN A 467 8.18 -6.15 10.99
C GLN A 467 6.94 -5.25 10.98
N LEU A 468 5.84 -5.65 11.61
CA LEU A 468 4.64 -4.81 11.69
C LEU A 468 4.89 -3.54 12.52
N PRO A 469 4.38 -2.38 12.08
CA PRO A 469 4.51 -1.15 12.86
C PRO A 469 3.79 -1.25 14.21
N THR A 470 4.42 -0.71 15.26
CA THR A 470 3.85 -0.66 16.61
C THR A 470 2.50 0.06 16.59
N ARG A 471 1.44 -0.63 17.03
CA ARG A 471 0.10 -0.03 17.09
C ARG A 471 0.08 1.19 18.01
N SER A 472 -0.44 2.31 17.50
CA SER A 472 -0.64 3.52 18.28
C SER A 472 -1.90 4.28 17.88
N LYS A 473 -2.36 5.18 18.74
CA LYS A 473 -3.51 6.06 18.48
C LYS A 473 -3.15 7.32 17.68
N LEU A 474 -1.94 7.39 17.10
CA LEU A 474 -1.50 8.51 16.26
C LEU A 474 -1.62 9.91 16.93
N GLY A 475 -1.46 9.99 18.25
CA GLY A 475 -1.62 11.23 19.02
C GLY A 475 -3.08 11.66 19.28
N LEU A 476 -4.04 10.77 19.04
CA LEU A 476 -5.47 10.95 19.32
C LEU A 476 -5.87 10.26 20.63
N ASP A 477 -6.97 10.68 21.25
CA ASP A 477 -7.48 10.06 22.48
C ASP A 477 -8.03 8.65 22.21
N GLU A 478 -8.73 8.49 21.08
CA GLU A 478 -9.22 7.21 20.59
C GLU A 478 -9.39 7.21 19.07
N ILE A 479 -9.23 6.04 18.47
CA ILE A 479 -9.58 5.78 17.07
C ILE A 479 -10.68 4.72 17.06
N TYR A 480 -11.76 4.96 16.34
CA TYR A 480 -12.88 4.03 16.22
C TYR A 480 -13.06 3.61 14.76
N TYR A 481 -13.46 2.35 14.56
CA TYR A 481 -14.04 1.91 13.29
C TYR A 481 -15.43 1.30 13.52
N ILE A 482 -16.39 1.71 12.69
CA ILE A 482 -17.80 1.32 12.76
C ILE A 482 -18.02 0.13 11.82
N ASN A 483 -18.44 -1.01 12.38
CA ASN A 483 -18.74 -2.24 11.62
C ASN A 483 -20.07 -2.84 12.07
N LEU A 484 -20.86 -3.32 11.13
CA LEU A 484 -22.09 -4.06 11.43
C LEU A 484 -21.73 -5.47 11.90
N LEU A 485 -22.29 -5.93 13.04
CA LEU A 485 -21.97 -7.25 13.61
C LEU A 485 -22.17 -8.42 12.62
N ARG A 486 -23.11 -8.28 11.68
CA ARG A 486 -23.36 -9.24 10.59
C ARG A 486 -22.35 -9.22 9.44
N ARG A 487 -21.34 -8.33 9.47
CA ARG A 487 -20.29 -8.16 8.44
C ARG A 487 -18.89 -8.53 8.97
N PRO A 488 -18.67 -9.78 9.42
CA PRO A 488 -17.33 -10.21 9.84
C PRO A 488 -16.34 -10.21 8.68
N ASP A 489 -16.81 -10.34 7.44
CA ASP A 489 -16.03 -10.25 6.21
C ASP A 489 -15.35 -8.87 6.06
N ARG A 490 -16.09 -7.79 6.33
CA ARG A 490 -15.52 -6.43 6.35
C ARG A 490 -14.61 -6.26 7.55
N ARG A 491 -15.08 -6.66 8.74
CA ARG A 491 -14.32 -6.54 9.99
C ARG A 491 -12.91 -7.13 9.90
N MET A 492 -12.78 -8.36 9.38
CA MET A 492 -11.48 -9.01 9.21
C MET A 492 -10.56 -8.26 8.23
N LYS A 493 -11.12 -7.66 7.17
CA LYS A 493 -10.37 -6.76 6.26
C LYS A 493 -9.91 -5.49 6.99
N THR A 494 -10.82 -4.81 7.70
CA THR A 494 -10.51 -3.57 8.44
C THR A 494 -9.46 -3.80 9.53
N GLU A 495 -9.62 -4.84 10.36
CA GLU A 495 -8.65 -5.21 11.41
C GLU A 495 -7.28 -5.52 10.79
N TYR A 496 -7.22 -6.33 9.72
CA TYR A 496 -5.96 -6.58 9.01
C TYR A 496 -5.30 -5.31 8.46
N PHE A 497 -6.06 -4.36 7.88
CA PHE A 497 -5.52 -3.10 7.37
C PHE A 497 -4.98 -2.20 8.49
N LEU A 498 -5.71 -2.08 9.59
CA LEU A 498 -5.28 -1.31 10.78
C LEU A 498 -4.01 -1.91 11.39
N ASP A 499 -3.89 -3.23 11.41
CA ASP A 499 -2.72 -3.96 11.88
C ASP A 499 -1.49 -3.70 11.00
N GLN A 500 -1.64 -3.74 9.67
CA GLN A 500 -0.54 -3.43 8.74
C GLN A 500 -0.11 -1.95 8.80
N LEU A 501 -1.01 -1.04 9.17
CA LEU A 501 -0.75 0.40 9.28
C LEU A 501 -0.32 0.84 10.69
N GLY A 502 -0.33 -0.04 11.69
CA GLY A 502 0.04 0.31 13.06
C GLY A 502 -0.99 1.22 13.75
N VAL A 503 -2.26 1.10 13.37
CA VAL A 503 -3.35 1.94 13.88
C VAL A 503 -4.07 1.19 15.01
N ALA A 504 -3.97 1.70 16.23
CA ALA A 504 -4.72 1.17 17.38
C ALA A 504 -6.15 1.72 17.36
N ALA A 505 -7.06 1.07 16.61
CA ALA A 505 -8.48 1.43 16.58
C ALA A 505 -9.37 0.42 17.32
N GLN A 506 -10.35 0.93 18.06
CA GLN A 506 -11.38 0.18 18.73
C GLN A 506 -12.55 -0.13 17.78
N HIS A 507 -12.97 -1.40 17.77
CA HIS A 507 -14.18 -1.86 17.09
C HIS A 507 -15.44 -1.29 17.76
N VAL A 508 -16.33 -0.69 16.97
CA VAL A 508 -17.66 -0.23 17.38
C VAL A 508 -18.71 -1.01 16.60
N VAL A 509 -19.58 -1.72 17.32
CA VAL A 509 -20.73 -2.41 16.72
C VAL A 509 -21.76 -1.37 16.27
N ALA A 510 -21.94 -1.25 14.96
CA ALA A 510 -22.89 -0.35 14.34
C ALA A 510 -24.34 -0.75 14.64
N VAL A 511 -25.24 0.24 14.69
CA VAL A 511 -26.68 0.01 14.83
C VAL A 511 -27.23 -0.55 13.52
N ASP A 512 -27.70 -1.79 13.56
CA ASP A 512 -28.23 -2.46 12.38
C ASP A 512 -29.64 -1.95 12.02
N GLY A 513 -29.75 -1.27 10.86
CA GLY A 513 -31.04 -0.86 10.30
C GLY A 513 -32.02 -2.03 10.06
N LYS A 514 -31.54 -3.25 9.83
CA LYS A 514 -32.40 -4.45 9.70
C LYS A 514 -33.01 -4.90 11.03
N GLU A 515 -32.45 -4.45 12.16
CA GLU A 515 -33.01 -4.70 13.49
C GLU A 515 -33.93 -3.57 13.97
N LEU A 516 -33.98 -2.42 13.28
CA LEU A 516 -34.86 -1.31 13.63
C LEU A 516 -36.29 -1.55 13.12
N ASN A 517 -37.25 -0.90 13.78
CA ASN A 517 -38.66 -0.86 13.40
C ASN A 517 -39.31 0.40 13.98
N MET A 518 -40.54 0.72 13.56
CA MET A 518 -41.25 1.94 14.00
C MET A 518 -41.34 2.07 15.53
N ARG A 519 -41.62 0.96 16.23
CA ARG A 519 -41.69 0.97 17.71
C ARG A 519 -40.35 1.33 18.34
N LYS A 520 -39.23 0.76 17.87
CA LYS A 520 -37.88 1.14 18.34
C LYS A 520 -37.56 2.61 18.05
N ILE A 521 -37.95 3.13 16.87
CA ILE A 521 -37.78 4.54 16.49
C ILE A 521 -38.55 5.45 17.48
N GLU A 522 -39.81 5.12 17.78
CA GLU A 522 -40.65 5.86 18.73
C GLU A 522 -40.11 5.78 20.16
N GLU A 523 -39.69 4.59 20.63
CA GLU A 523 -39.07 4.38 21.94
C GLU A 523 -37.73 5.16 22.09
N MET A 524 -36.99 5.35 20.99
CA MET A 524 -35.77 6.18 20.95
C MET A 524 -36.08 7.69 20.78
N GLY A 525 -37.34 8.08 20.59
CA GLY A 525 -37.74 9.47 20.37
C GLY A 525 -37.25 10.06 19.04
N ILE A 526 -37.01 9.21 18.04
CA ILE A 526 -36.50 9.60 16.73
C ILE A 526 -37.65 10.09 15.84
N THR A 527 -37.49 11.27 15.27
CA THR A 527 -38.44 11.88 14.32
C THR A 527 -37.69 12.43 13.12
N GLN A 528 -38.09 12.04 11.92
CA GLN A 528 -37.56 12.58 10.67
C GLN A 528 -37.87 14.09 10.56
N LEU A 529 -36.96 14.87 9.97
CA LEU A 529 -37.21 16.28 9.67
C LEU A 529 -38.44 16.44 8.76
N LYS A 530 -39.38 17.30 9.15
CA LYS A 530 -40.59 17.60 8.37
C LYS A 530 -40.21 18.15 6.99
N GLY A 531 -40.67 17.48 5.92
CA GLY A 531 -40.31 17.84 4.55
C GLY A 531 -38.93 17.35 4.09
N TYR A 532 -38.28 16.47 4.85
CA TYR A 532 -37.20 15.64 4.33
C TYR A 532 -37.75 14.63 3.32
N ALA A 533 -37.04 14.51 2.20
CA ALA A 533 -37.17 13.45 1.22
C ALA A 533 -35.77 13.29 0.58
N ASP A 534 -35.26 12.08 0.44
CA ASP A 534 -33.88 11.87 -0.03
C ASP A 534 -33.67 12.53 -1.41
N PRO A 535 -32.47 13.07 -1.71
CA PRO A 535 -32.26 13.84 -2.94
C PRO A 535 -32.50 13.02 -4.21
N TYR A 536 -32.31 11.71 -4.19
CA TYR A 536 -32.28 10.85 -5.36
C TYR A 536 -33.63 10.18 -5.67
N HIS A 537 -34.30 9.59 -4.67
CA HIS A 537 -35.50 8.78 -4.85
C HIS A 537 -36.78 9.46 -4.32
N LYS A 538 -36.66 10.61 -3.66
CA LYS A 538 -37.75 11.36 -3.00
C LYS A 538 -38.53 10.56 -1.95
N ARG A 539 -37.86 9.63 -1.25
CA ARG A 539 -38.42 8.81 -0.14
C ARG A 539 -38.06 9.39 1.24
N SER A 540 -38.77 8.91 2.25
CA SER A 540 -38.36 9.04 3.66
C SER A 540 -37.07 8.26 3.95
N LEU A 541 -36.52 8.48 5.14
CA LEU A 541 -35.35 7.75 5.63
C LEU A 541 -35.59 6.24 5.60
N LYS A 542 -34.55 5.50 5.22
CA LYS A 542 -34.44 4.06 5.42
C LYS A 542 -33.96 3.77 6.84
N PHE A 543 -34.31 2.60 7.36
CA PHE A 543 -33.81 2.15 8.66
C PHE A 543 -32.27 2.07 8.69
N GLY A 544 -31.62 1.73 7.57
CA GLY A 544 -30.16 1.74 7.43
C GLY A 544 -29.52 3.13 7.56
N GLU A 545 -30.16 4.16 7.02
CA GLU A 545 -29.71 5.56 7.17
C GLU A 545 -29.83 6.03 8.63
N ILE A 546 -30.89 5.60 9.34
CA ILE A 546 -31.06 5.83 10.78
C ILE A 546 -30.00 5.07 11.60
N GLY A 547 -29.73 3.81 11.27
CA GLY A 547 -28.69 3.01 11.93
C GLY A 547 -27.28 3.61 11.77
N CYS A 548 -26.95 4.07 10.57
CA CYS A 548 -25.73 4.83 10.29
C CYS A 548 -25.66 6.10 11.16
N PHE A 549 -26.72 6.93 11.17
CA PHE A 549 -26.77 8.14 12.00
C PHE A 549 -26.54 7.84 13.48
N LEU A 550 -27.26 6.84 14.03
CA LEU A 550 -27.15 6.47 15.44
C LEU A 550 -25.74 5.98 15.81
N SER A 551 -25.07 5.26 14.91
CA SER A 551 -23.71 4.76 15.12
C SER A 551 -22.71 5.92 15.32
N HIS A 552 -22.78 6.98 14.51
CA HIS A 552 -21.97 8.18 14.73
C HIS A 552 -22.42 9.00 15.94
N TYR A 553 -23.74 9.15 16.14
CA TYR A 553 -24.31 9.91 17.25
C TYR A 553 -23.89 9.37 18.62
N TYR A 554 -23.82 8.04 18.78
CA TYR A 554 -23.33 7.43 20.03
C TYR A 554 -21.84 7.69 20.26
N LEU A 555 -21.00 7.74 19.21
CA LEU A 555 -19.59 8.12 19.37
C LEU A 555 -19.41 9.60 19.72
N TRP A 556 -20.23 10.51 19.19
CA TRP A 556 -20.23 11.91 19.61
C TRP A 556 -20.58 12.06 21.09
N ARG A 557 -21.55 11.25 21.58
CA ARG A 557 -21.89 11.21 23.00
C ARG A 557 -20.78 10.61 23.85
N GLU A 558 -20.24 9.47 23.47
CA GLU A 558 -19.16 8.78 24.18
C GLU A 558 -17.91 9.66 24.28
N MET A 559 -17.62 10.46 23.25
CA MET A 559 -16.55 11.46 23.27
C MET A 559 -16.71 12.47 24.43
N ILE A 560 -17.91 13.03 24.61
CA ILE A 560 -18.21 13.96 25.70
C ILE A 560 -18.22 13.23 27.05
N GLU A 561 -18.86 12.06 27.12
CA GLU A 561 -19.01 11.27 28.36
C GLU A 561 -17.64 10.78 28.90
N ARG A 562 -16.66 10.53 28.02
CA ARG A 562 -15.27 10.19 28.39
C ARG A 562 -14.34 11.41 28.51
N GLY A 563 -14.77 12.60 28.11
CA GLY A 563 -13.94 13.81 28.09
C GLY A 563 -12.82 13.81 27.03
N PHE A 564 -12.95 12.99 25.98
CA PHE A 564 -11.99 12.94 24.88
C PHE A 564 -11.97 14.28 24.12
N GLN A 565 -10.77 14.76 23.79
CA GLN A 565 -10.54 16.03 23.12
C GLN A 565 -10.56 15.89 21.60
N ARG A 566 -10.00 14.79 21.08
CA ARG A 566 -9.93 14.49 19.65
C ARG A 566 -9.98 13.00 19.38
N ILE A 567 -10.94 12.59 18.56
CA ILE A 567 -11.08 11.20 18.08
C ILE A 567 -11.04 11.14 16.55
N LEU A 568 -10.69 9.97 16.01
CA LEU A 568 -10.90 9.62 14.61
C LEU A 568 -12.00 8.55 14.51
N ILE A 569 -12.95 8.75 13.61
CA ILE A 569 -14.01 7.79 13.29
C ILE A 569 -13.81 7.32 11.85
N LEU A 570 -13.89 6.00 11.64
CA LEU A 570 -13.74 5.30 10.36
C LEU A 570 -14.98 4.40 10.08
N GLU A 571 -15.30 4.18 8.82
CA GLU A 571 -16.22 3.13 8.36
C GLU A 571 -15.44 1.85 7.97
N ASP A 572 -16.12 0.71 7.84
CA ASP A 572 -15.48 -0.60 7.64
C ASP A 572 -15.08 -0.91 6.18
N ASP A 573 -15.62 -0.19 5.20
CA ASP A 573 -15.40 -0.39 3.77
C ASP A 573 -14.51 0.69 3.12
N VAL A 574 -13.49 1.15 3.84
CA VAL A 574 -12.48 2.11 3.33
C VAL A 574 -11.24 1.45 2.72
N ARG A 575 -10.62 2.15 1.77
CA ARG A 575 -9.25 1.97 1.29
C ARG A 575 -8.38 3.07 1.92
N PHE A 576 -7.15 2.73 2.28
CA PHE A 576 -6.18 3.69 2.82
C PHE A 576 -5.21 4.16 1.73
N ALA A 577 -5.06 5.47 1.57
CA ALA A 577 -4.11 6.05 0.63
C ALA A 577 -2.65 5.69 0.98
N PRO A 578 -1.72 5.68 0.01
CA PRO A 578 -0.29 5.55 0.28
C PRO A 578 0.17 6.57 1.33
N GLY A 579 0.92 6.10 2.34
CA GLY A 579 1.39 6.97 3.42
C GLY A 579 0.31 7.54 4.33
N PHE A 580 -0.84 6.87 4.44
CA PHE A 580 -1.97 7.26 5.30
C PHE A 580 -1.54 7.84 6.66
N VAL A 581 -0.71 7.12 7.42
CA VAL A 581 -0.28 7.52 8.77
C VAL A 581 0.51 8.84 8.75
N ARG A 582 1.52 8.93 7.88
CA ARG A 582 2.37 10.12 7.71
C ARG A 582 1.55 11.33 7.26
N ASN A 583 0.70 11.13 6.25
CA ASN A 583 -0.16 12.18 5.72
C ASN A 583 -1.23 12.63 6.72
N LEU A 584 -1.75 11.73 7.56
CA LEU A 584 -2.68 12.08 8.64
C LEU A 584 -2.00 12.97 9.69
N PHE A 585 -0.76 12.66 10.10
CA PHE A 585 0.00 13.53 10.99
C PHE A 585 0.23 14.93 10.40
N ASP A 586 0.59 15.04 9.13
CA ASP A 586 0.75 16.34 8.46
C ASP A 586 -0.56 17.14 8.37
N VAL A 587 -1.66 16.48 7.98
CA VAL A 587 -2.99 17.09 7.88
C VAL A 587 -3.44 17.64 9.24
N ILE A 588 -3.25 16.87 10.32
CA ILE A 588 -3.54 17.30 11.70
C ILE A 588 -2.65 18.50 12.09
N ARG A 589 -1.34 18.41 11.81
CA ARG A 589 -0.36 19.46 12.12
C ARG A 589 -0.69 20.77 11.42
N GLU A 590 -0.97 20.74 10.11
CA GLU A 590 -1.35 21.94 9.36
C GLU A 590 -2.66 22.53 9.88
N ALA A 591 -3.63 21.70 10.28
CA ALA A 591 -4.93 22.14 10.78
C ALA A 591 -4.82 22.83 12.14
N ASP A 592 -4.04 22.25 13.06
CA ASP A 592 -3.78 22.83 14.38
C ASP A 592 -2.93 24.12 14.29
N GLN A 593 -2.04 24.23 13.30
CA GLN A 593 -1.21 25.42 13.10
C GLN A 593 -1.95 26.58 12.43
N HIS A 594 -2.78 26.32 11.42
CA HIS A 594 -3.39 27.38 10.59
C HIS A 594 -4.87 27.63 10.87
N LYS A 595 -5.57 26.66 11.48
CA LYS A 595 -7.02 26.65 11.72
C LYS A 595 -7.37 26.04 13.10
N PRO A 596 -6.70 26.41 14.22
CA PRO A 596 -6.90 25.76 15.52
C PRO A 596 -8.36 25.70 15.99
N GLU A 597 -9.21 26.60 15.49
CA GLU A 597 -10.66 26.64 15.70
C GLU A 597 -11.48 25.53 14.99
N TRP A 598 -10.83 24.61 14.24
CA TRP A 598 -11.52 23.53 13.53
C TRP A 598 -12.26 22.56 14.47
N ASP A 599 -13.47 22.16 14.11
CA ASP A 599 -14.30 21.23 14.88
C ASP A 599 -14.32 19.81 14.29
N LEU A 600 -14.38 19.71 12.95
CA LEU A 600 -14.44 18.47 12.19
C LEU A 600 -13.44 18.52 11.04
N LEU A 601 -12.73 17.43 10.78
CA LEU A 601 -11.79 17.31 9.66
C LEU A 601 -12.05 16.01 8.89
N TYR A 602 -12.60 16.11 7.69
CA TYR A 602 -12.80 14.96 6.81
C TYR A 602 -11.49 14.43 6.25
N ILE A 603 -11.30 13.11 6.31
CA ILE A 603 -10.18 12.42 5.65
C ILE A 603 -10.66 11.46 4.54
N GLY A 604 -11.94 11.06 4.54
CA GLY A 604 -12.61 10.38 3.43
C GLY A 604 -14.06 10.83 3.30
N ARG A 605 -14.49 11.17 2.08
CA ARG A 605 -15.85 11.60 1.72
C ARG A 605 -16.05 11.66 0.21
N LYS A 606 -17.29 11.76 -0.26
CA LYS A 606 -17.64 12.04 -1.67
C LYS A 606 -17.90 13.52 -1.90
N ARG A 607 -16.93 14.21 -2.51
CA ARG A 607 -17.06 15.61 -2.93
C ARG A 607 -18.18 15.75 -3.98
N MET A 608 -19.17 16.60 -3.71
CA MET A 608 -20.27 16.88 -4.66
C MET A 608 -20.11 18.23 -5.36
N SER A 609 -19.26 19.11 -4.83
CA SER A 609 -18.87 20.38 -5.42
C SER A 609 -17.45 20.32 -6.00
N LYS A 610 -17.19 21.14 -7.03
CA LYS A 610 -15.83 21.40 -7.56
C LYS A 610 -15.26 22.75 -7.10
N ASN A 611 -16.01 23.49 -6.27
CA ASN A 611 -15.70 24.88 -5.89
C ASN A 611 -15.01 24.99 -4.52
N GLU A 612 -14.47 23.88 -4.01
CA GLU A 612 -13.76 23.85 -2.73
C GLU A 612 -12.44 24.63 -2.83
N THR A 613 -12.12 25.39 -1.79
CA THR A 613 -10.92 26.23 -1.76
C THR A 613 -9.92 25.73 -0.73
N ARG A 614 -8.65 25.72 -1.10
CA ARG A 614 -7.53 25.43 -0.20
C ARG A 614 -7.52 26.40 0.99
N VAL A 615 -7.21 25.91 2.18
CA VAL A 615 -7.06 26.77 3.36
C VAL A 615 -5.79 27.63 3.18
N PRO A 616 -5.86 28.97 3.35
CA PRO A 616 -4.69 29.83 3.19
C PRO A 616 -3.51 29.41 4.09
N GLY A 617 -2.30 29.36 3.52
CA GLY A 617 -1.06 28.95 4.21
C GLY A 617 -0.84 27.43 4.30
N THR A 618 -1.79 26.61 3.85
CA THR A 618 -1.71 25.14 3.94
C THR A 618 -1.41 24.49 2.59
N HIS A 619 -0.94 23.24 2.62
CA HIS A 619 -0.76 22.43 1.43
C HIS A 619 -1.67 21.21 1.40
N LYS A 620 -2.04 20.65 2.56
CA LYS A 620 -2.84 19.42 2.70
C LYS A 620 -4.29 19.65 3.16
N LEU A 621 -4.82 20.89 3.11
CA LEU A 621 -6.16 21.24 3.62
C LEU A 621 -7.03 22.07 2.66
N ALA A 622 -8.33 21.78 2.65
CA ALA A 622 -9.37 22.56 1.96
C ALA A 622 -10.60 22.79 2.86
N TYR A 623 -11.36 23.83 2.57
CA TYR A 623 -12.70 24.01 3.11
C TYR A 623 -13.69 23.13 2.33
N PRO A 624 -14.38 22.17 2.98
CA PRO A 624 -15.38 21.35 2.32
C PRO A 624 -16.60 22.20 1.93
N ASP A 625 -17.17 21.86 0.79
CA ASP A 625 -18.50 22.31 0.37
C ASP A 625 -19.48 21.14 0.52
N TYR A 626 -20.63 21.16 -0.17
CA TYR A 626 -21.56 20.04 -0.13
C TYR A 626 -20.91 18.70 -0.54
N THR A 627 -21.20 17.65 0.24
CA THR A 627 -20.50 16.36 0.21
C THR A 627 -21.43 15.26 0.73
N TYR A 628 -21.17 14.01 0.33
CA TYR A 628 -21.78 12.81 0.94
C TYR A 628 -20.69 11.93 1.58
N TRP A 629 -21.14 10.85 2.22
CA TRP A 629 -20.35 9.79 2.87
C TRP A 629 -19.52 10.24 4.08
N THR A 630 -19.37 9.31 5.03
CA THR A 630 -18.68 9.52 6.31
C THR A 630 -17.49 8.58 6.52
N LEU A 631 -16.95 8.02 5.42
CA LEU A 631 -15.81 7.08 5.32
C LEU A 631 -14.75 7.26 6.41
N GLY A 632 -14.32 8.51 6.65
CA GLY A 632 -13.64 8.83 7.90
C GLY A 632 -13.44 10.31 8.14
N TYR A 633 -13.50 10.71 9.41
CA TYR A 633 -13.28 12.08 9.85
C TYR A 633 -12.76 12.14 11.29
N LEU A 634 -11.96 13.16 11.58
CA LEU A 634 -11.61 13.55 12.94
C LEU A 634 -12.66 14.52 13.48
N LEU A 635 -12.89 14.43 14.78
CA LEU A 635 -13.81 15.29 15.52
C LEU A 635 -13.11 15.81 16.77
N LYS A 636 -13.25 17.11 17.05
CA LYS A 636 -12.93 17.71 18.36
C LYS A 636 -14.15 17.71 19.28
N GLN A 637 -13.94 17.79 20.59
CA GLN A 637 -15.02 17.82 21.58
C GLN A 637 -16.03 18.95 21.31
N SER A 638 -15.55 20.14 20.94
CA SER A 638 -16.37 21.28 20.53
C SER A 638 -17.30 20.97 19.33
N GLY A 639 -16.83 20.14 18.40
CA GLY A 639 -17.63 19.64 17.29
C GLY A 639 -18.75 18.71 17.76
N ALA A 640 -18.42 17.73 18.61
CA ALA A 640 -19.41 16.83 19.20
C ALA A 640 -20.50 17.59 19.97
N GLU A 641 -20.11 18.59 20.76
CA GLU A 641 -21.02 19.48 21.49
C GLU A 641 -21.97 20.24 20.54
N LYS A 642 -21.43 20.88 19.50
CA LYS A 642 -22.24 21.59 18.48
C LYS A 642 -23.23 20.65 17.76
N LEU A 643 -22.79 19.47 17.37
CA LEU A 643 -23.63 18.46 16.70
C LEU A 643 -24.77 17.97 17.61
N LEU A 644 -24.48 17.69 18.88
CA LEU A 644 -25.46 17.18 19.84
C LEU A 644 -26.44 18.26 20.32
N ALA A 645 -25.99 19.51 20.46
CA ALA A 645 -26.83 20.65 20.85
C ALA A 645 -28.01 20.90 19.90
N GLN A 646 -27.90 20.47 18.64
CA GLN A 646 -29.00 20.54 17.66
C GLN A 646 -30.16 19.58 17.93
N ASN A 647 -30.04 18.68 18.91
CA ASN A 647 -31.05 17.66 19.22
C ASN A 647 -31.46 16.87 17.94
N PRO A 648 -30.49 16.30 17.19
CA PRO A 648 -30.72 15.80 15.84
C PRO A 648 -31.73 14.66 15.76
N LEU A 649 -31.89 13.86 16.82
CA LEU A 649 -32.84 12.75 16.85
C LEU A 649 -34.29 13.21 16.59
N LYS A 650 -34.68 14.43 17.00
CA LYS A 650 -36.04 14.97 16.81
C LYS A 650 -36.29 15.59 15.43
N ARG A 651 -35.25 15.70 14.61
CA ARG A 651 -35.25 16.35 13.28
C ARG A 651 -34.31 15.60 12.34
N MET A 652 -34.33 14.27 12.38
CA MET A 652 -33.32 13.44 11.74
C MET A 652 -33.36 13.58 10.21
N VAL A 653 -32.15 13.67 9.63
CA VAL A 653 -31.83 13.48 8.22
C VAL A 653 -30.65 12.49 8.17
N ALA A 654 -30.24 12.01 7.00
CA ALA A 654 -29.04 11.16 6.90
C ALA A 654 -27.78 11.88 7.46
N VAL A 655 -26.81 11.14 8.00
CA VAL A 655 -25.67 11.76 8.71
C VAL A 655 -24.83 12.65 7.80
N ASP A 656 -24.65 12.23 6.55
CA ASP A 656 -23.92 12.96 5.52
C ASP A 656 -24.73 14.10 4.89
N GLU A 657 -26.02 14.23 5.20
CA GLU A 657 -26.82 15.44 4.97
C GLU A 657 -26.75 16.40 6.17
N PHE A 658 -26.72 15.85 7.39
CA PHE A 658 -26.67 16.61 8.64
C PHE A 658 -25.34 17.33 8.82
N LEU A 659 -24.20 16.68 8.55
CA LEU A 659 -22.90 17.33 8.73
C LEU A 659 -22.75 18.59 7.82
N PRO A 660 -23.03 18.56 6.49
CA PRO A 660 -23.02 19.75 5.63
C PRO A 660 -24.03 20.82 6.02
N ILE A 661 -25.18 20.46 6.61
CA ILE A 661 -26.08 21.44 7.22
C ILE A 661 -25.35 22.18 8.36
N MET A 662 -24.62 21.46 9.22
CA MET A 662 -24.00 22.07 10.40
C MET A 662 -22.80 22.97 10.13
N PHE A 663 -22.05 22.73 9.04
CA PHE A 663 -21.06 23.70 8.52
C PHE A 663 -21.63 24.63 7.43
N ASN A 664 -22.96 24.72 7.31
CA ASN A 664 -23.70 25.68 6.48
C ASN A 664 -23.37 25.61 4.96
N ARG A 665 -23.17 24.38 4.44
CA ARG A 665 -22.86 24.04 3.04
C ARG A 665 -23.82 22.98 2.48
N HIS A 666 -25.11 23.26 2.51
CA HIS A 666 -26.15 22.35 2.01
C HIS A 666 -27.01 23.03 0.93
N PRO A 667 -27.32 22.38 -0.22
CA PRO A 667 -28.10 22.98 -1.29
C PRO A 667 -29.57 23.25 -0.91
N GLN A 668 -30.15 22.45 0.00
CA GLN A 668 -31.56 22.55 0.38
C GLN A 668 -31.76 23.52 1.54
N LYS A 669 -32.11 24.77 1.21
CA LYS A 669 -32.33 25.87 2.17
C LYS A 669 -33.34 25.52 3.27
N ALA A 670 -34.42 24.84 2.93
CA ALA A 670 -35.44 24.43 3.90
C ALA A 670 -34.90 23.48 5.00
N TRP A 671 -33.84 22.71 4.71
CA TRP A 671 -33.19 21.88 5.72
C TRP A 671 -32.18 22.69 6.55
N LEU A 672 -31.42 23.60 5.93
CA LEU A 672 -30.58 24.57 6.67
C LEU A 672 -31.40 25.39 7.69
N GLU A 673 -32.57 25.88 7.30
CA GLU A 673 -33.46 26.68 8.15
C GLU A 673 -33.99 25.92 9.38
N ALA A 674 -33.99 24.59 9.35
CA ALA A 674 -34.44 23.75 10.47
C ALA A 674 -33.42 23.63 11.61
N PHE A 675 -32.16 24.04 11.40
CA PHE A 675 -31.05 23.90 12.35
C PHE A 675 -30.34 25.24 12.61
N GLY A 676 -29.85 25.44 13.83
CA GLY A 676 -29.21 26.69 14.24
C GLY A 676 -28.68 26.65 15.68
N PRO A 677 -27.51 27.23 15.98
CA PRO A 677 -26.54 27.81 15.03
C PRO A 677 -25.93 26.75 14.10
N ARG A 678 -25.40 27.19 12.95
CA ARG A 678 -24.73 26.34 11.94
C ARG A 678 -23.28 26.80 11.78
N ASP A 679 -22.55 26.67 12.88
CA ASP A 679 -21.22 27.23 13.13
C ASP A 679 -20.16 26.15 13.37
N LEU A 680 -20.38 24.93 12.88
CA LEU A 680 -19.37 23.87 12.87
C LEU A 680 -18.25 24.25 11.90
N VAL A 681 -17.02 24.37 12.37
CA VAL A 681 -15.86 24.68 11.53
C VAL A 681 -15.33 23.39 10.92
N ALA A 682 -15.79 23.06 9.72
CA ALA A 682 -15.35 21.87 8.99
C ALA A 682 -14.12 22.15 8.09
N LEU A 683 -13.20 21.20 8.06
CA LEU A 683 -12.05 21.11 7.16
C LEU A 683 -12.08 19.77 6.39
N SER A 684 -11.27 19.66 5.34
CA SER A 684 -11.04 18.43 4.58
C SER A 684 -9.55 18.28 4.28
N ALA A 685 -9.04 17.06 4.35
CA ALA A 685 -7.75 16.71 3.75
C ALA A 685 -7.79 16.92 2.22
N GLU A 686 -6.65 17.34 1.67
CA GLU A 686 -6.42 17.55 0.24
C GLU A 686 -5.01 17.09 -0.17
N PRO A 687 -4.82 15.91 -0.79
CA PRO A 687 -5.84 14.94 -1.19
C PRO A 687 -6.54 14.26 -0.01
N LEU A 688 -7.63 13.55 -0.29
CA LEU A 688 -8.26 12.68 0.71
C LEU A 688 -7.33 11.51 1.04
N LEU A 689 -7.41 11.01 2.27
CA LEU A 689 -6.58 9.91 2.78
C LEU A 689 -7.31 8.57 2.77
N LEU A 690 -8.63 8.59 2.57
CA LEU A 690 -9.50 7.41 2.46
C LEU A 690 -10.43 7.51 1.25
N GLU A 691 -10.63 6.37 0.61
CA GLU A 691 -11.54 6.15 -0.53
C GLU A 691 -12.46 4.95 -0.23
N PRO A 692 -13.63 4.79 -0.90
CA PRO A 692 -14.46 3.60 -0.69
C PRO A 692 -13.81 2.35 -1.31
N GLN A 693 -14.02 1.17 -0.72
CA GLN A 693 -13.54 -0.10 -1.28
C GLN A 693 -14.12 -0.39 -2.65
N LYS A 694 -15.37 0.01 -2.92
CA LYS A 694 -15.98 -0.01 -4.26
C LYS A 694 -16.84 1.23 -4.45
N TYR A 695 -16.84 1.80 -5.66
CA TYR A 695 -17.75 2.90 -6.03
C TYR A 695 -19.12 2.38 -6.46
N THR A 696 -20.15 3.21 -6.32
CA THR A 696 -21.53 2.88 -6.73
C THR A 696 -21.58 2.49 -8.21
N GLY A 697 -21.99 1.25 -8.50
CA GLY A 697 -22.08 0.69 -9.85
C GLY A 697 -20.90 -0.20 -10.25
N GLU A 698 -19.86 -0.32 -9.43
CA GLU A 698 -18.81 -1.32 -9.62
C GLU A 698 -19.30 -2.75 -9.31
N LYS A 699 -18.65 -3.75 -9.91
CA LYS A 699 -18.89 -5.17 -9.60
C LYS A 699 -18.66 -5.39 -8.10
N PHE A 700 -19.63 -6.04 -7.44
CA PHE A 700 -19.68 -6.27 -5.98
C PHE A 700 -19.81 -5.04 -5.08
N TYR A 701 -20.21 -3.87 -5.61
CA TYR A 701 -20.66 -2.78 -4.75
C TYR A 701 -21.92 -3.19 -3.95
N VAL A 702 -21.84 -3.11 -2.62
CA VAL A 702 -22.95 -3.40 -1.70
C VAL A 702 -23.04 -2.25 -0.69
N SER A 703 -24.21 -1.63 -0.59
CA SER A 703 -24.52 -0.62 0.44
C SER A 703 -25.52 -1.18 1.45
N ASP A 704 -25.05 -1.39 2.68
CA ASP A 704 -25.87 -1.88 3.79
C ASP A 704 -26.88 -0.82 4.32
N THR A 705 -26.69 0.47 4.00
CA THR A 705 -27.66 1.53 4.31
C THR A 705 -28.85 1.51 3.35
N GLU A 706 -28.61 1.22 2.07
CA GLU A 706 -29.64 1.11 1.04
C GLU A 706 -30.42 -0.22 1.09
N ASP A 707 -29.83 -1.31 1.61
CA ASP A 707 -30.49 -2.62 1.75
C ASP A 707 -31.36 -2.72 3.02
N SER A 708 -32.34 -1.81 3.15
CA SER A 708 -33.29 -1.79 4.27
C SER A 708 -34.63 -1.14 3.91
N GLY A 709 -35.65 -1.42 4.72
CA GLY A 709 -37.00 -0.87 4.55
C GLY A 709 -37.08 0.64 4.75
N ILE A 710 -38.09 1.26 4.13
CA ILE A 710 -38.37 2.70 4.24
C ILE A 710 -39.25 2.94 5.47
N VAL A 711 -38.96 4.00 6.24
CA VAL A 711 -39.82 4.47 7.34
C VAL A 711 -41.15 4.97 6.77
N GLY A 712 -42.25 4.45 7.31
CA GLY A 712 -43.60 4.88 6.92
C GLY A 712 -43.80 6.39 7.16
N ILE A 713 -44.35 7.08 6.17
CA ILE A 713 -44.57 8.54 6.24
C ILE A 713 -45.60 8.86 7.33
N PHE A 714 -45.27 9.83 8.19
CA PHE A 714 -46.19 10.50 9.13
C PHE A 714 -46.85 11.73 8.48
#